data_AF-A0A7C4G489-F1
#
_entry.id   AF-A0A7C4G489-F1
#
_cell.length_a   1.000
_cell.length_b   1.000
_cell.length_c   1.000
_cell.angle_alpha   90.00
_cell.angle_beta   90.00
_cell.angle_gamma   90.00
#
_symmetry.space_group_name_H-M   'P 1'
#
loop_
_entity.id
_entity.type
_entity.pdbx_description
1 polymer ?
#
loop_
_entity_poly.entity_id
_entity_poly.type
_entity_poly.pdbx_seq_one_letter_code
_entity_poly.pdbx_strand_id
1 'polypeptide(L)'
;MYLDVLKFISRELSGIRAKEYVTGISCFHRVQSSIGLNEAINYIESQLRSFGIETFTECFPADGKTRFFTFTSPICWHVDDGELIVTKPREMLIGRFNDSPTLIIAHSGSTPPEGVEANVAYVGSGVSDLDYYGRNVNGRFVLAYGRAVNVFRKAVLKYNALGIMVFQRDRIETPEAIPYQSLWIDSDLVDKTCPAFSIPLRYAEKIIHWLERGEDVRVKAKVSSRIYVGEFKVLSGIIRGECDEEIWLIAHACHPKPSANDNASGSGLLIEIARTLKTLIDSGRINKPKRTLRFLWVPEIIGTVAFLEAHPELEGKVIAALNLDMVGENQEQCGSVLTIVSTPNSNPSFLPYLAEHIVEIVSEIDEVKHFNNVSNLPSFKYKLTPYINGSDHYILSDSTIGIPSIAFIHWPDKYYHTDLDTIDKVDPKELKRVGLAVSVIALMLTTPSNSDLELIIDECLKRLISKISFENQKTISKVIREVTEGKSPSRIARELTLGFIKNNEYIELAVNTLNSIRRIYNLTSEDIEEAIKLIRDYGEYEVNRLRKISIKHDIPLIIEYNDYESKAKEIIPMRCFKAPLDFNMFRKLLGEDIYNKYIEMFNHNRNLRNIFDEVINFMNGKRSLLEIYWKVLAEYDNADLKQIMEFVEDLEKINLVKLV
;
A
#
# COMPACT_ATOMS: atom_id res chain seq x y z
N MET A 1 11.48 20.97 22.60
CA MET A 1 12.35 20.30 21.62
C MET A 1 12.02 18.82 21.59
N TYR A 2 11.91 18.23 20.40
CA TYR A 2 11.48 16.84 20.21
C TYR A 2 12.36 15.79 20.94
N LEU A 3 13.64 16.06 21.18
CA LEU A 3 14.53 15.12 21.91
C LEU A 3 14.09 14.86 23.35
N ASP A 4 13.49 15.83 24.03
CA ASP A 4 12.99 15.62 25.40
C ASP A 4 11.70 14.79 25.39
N VAL A 5 10.84 15.05 24.42
CA VAL A 5 9.62 14.25 24.16
C VAL A 5 10.00 12.80 23.84
N LEU A 6 11.01 12.60 22.99
CA LEU A 6 11.54 11.29 22.62
C LEU A 6 12.03 10.50 23.85
N LYS A 7 12.68 11.16 24.83
CA LYS A 7 13.08 10.49 26.10
C LYS A 7 11.88 10.04 26.91
N PHE A 8 10.82 10.86 27.00
CA PHE A 8 9.61 10.49 27.74
C PHE A 8 8.88 9.32 27.08
N ILE A 9 8.73 9.36 25.75
CA ILE A 9 8.09 8.27 24.99
C ILE A 9 8.94 6.99 25.09
N SER A 10 10.26 7.07 24.96
CA SER A 10 11.15 5.90 25.04
C SER A 10 11.04 5.13 26.37
N ARG A 11 10.74 5.85 27.46
CA ARG A 11 10.52 5.25 28.78
C ARG A 11 9.12 4.67 28.96
N GLU A 12 8.10 5.27 28.35
CA GLU A 12 6.69 4.90 28.55
C GLU A 12 6.18 3.88 27.53
N LEU A 13 6.60 3.98 26.27
CA LEU A 13 6.19 3.09 25.18
C LEU A 13 6.81 1.70 25.36
N SER A 14 5.96 0.68 25.37
CA SER A 14 6.36 -0.71 25.55
C SER A 14 6.06 -1.56 24.32
N GLY A 15 7.10 -1.97 23.61
CA GLY A 15 6.98 -2.95 22.52
C GLY A 15 6.44 -4.31 22.96
N ILE A 16 6.64 -4.69 24.23
CA ILE A 16 6.07 -5.92 24.80
C ILE A 16 4.55 -5.80 24.90
N ARG A 17 4.03 -4.69 25.42
CA ARG A 17 2.59 -4.43 25.48
C ARG A 17 1.97 -4.31 24.09
N ALA A 18 2.67 -3.63 23.17
CA ALA A 18 2.26 -3.60 21.77
C ALA A 18 2.07 -5.02 21.23
N LYS A 19 3.04 -5.92 21.43
CA LYS A 19 2.96 -7.32 21.01
C LYS A 19 1.82 -8.10 21.68
N GLU A 20 1.47 -7.80 22.93
CA GLU A 20 0.28 -8.37 23.59
C GLU A 20 -1.01 -7.94 22.89
N TYR A 21 -1.12 -6.65 22.51
CA TYR A 21 -2.25 -6.18 21.71
C TYR A 21 -2.31 -6.84 20.33
N VAL A 22 -1.17 -7.01 19.64
CA VAL A 22 -1.07 -7.78 18.39
C VAL A 22 -1.61 -9.19 18.59
N THR A 23 -1.18 -9.86 19.66
CA THR A 23 -1.63 -11.21 20.01
C THR A 23 -3.15 -11.26 20.13
N GLY A 24 -3.73 -10.36 20.92
CA GLY A 24 -5.19 -10.28 21.11
C GLY A 24 -5.96 -10.08 19.81
N ILE A 25 -5.48 -9.20 18.92
CA ILE A 25 -6.13 -8.95 17.62
C ILE A 25 -5.97 -10.16 16.68
N SER A 26 -4.78 -10.79 16.64
CA SER A 26 -4.49 -11.94 15.78
C SER A 26 -5.29 -13.21 16.11
N CYS A 27 -6.01 -13.24 17.25
CA CYS A 27 -6.87 -14.36 17.61
C CYS A 27 -8.15 -14.46 16.75
N PHE A 28 -8.57 -13.38 16.11
CA PHE A 28 -9.82 -13.28 15.34
C PHE A 28 -9.60 -13.56 13.84
N HIS A 29 -10.58 -14.17 13.17
CA HIS A 29 -10.60 -14.26 11.71
C HIS A 29 -11.29 -13.00 11.13
N ARG A 30 -10.49 -11.94 10.97
CA ARG A 30 -10.92 -10.54 10.79
C ARG A 30 -11.05 -10.11 9.32
N VAL A 31 -11.50 -10.99 8.42
CA VAL A 31 -11.76 -10.60 7.01
C VAL A 31 -12.73 -9.41 6.96
N GLN A 32 -12.63 -8.53 5.97
CA GLN A 32 -13.50 -7.36 5.85
C GLN A 32 -14.98 -7.75 5.94
N SER A 33 -15.77 -6.95 6.68
CA SER A 33 -17.21 -7.18 6.90
C SER A 33 -17.54 -8.55 7.53
N SER A 34 -16.65 -9.09 8.35
CA SER A 34 -16.85 -10.35 9.07
C SER A 34 -17.20 -10.12 10.55
N ILE A 35 -17.75 -11.16 11.18
CA ILE A 35 -17.97 -11.20 12.62
C ILE A 35 -16.64 -11.03 13.38
N GLY A 36 -15.57 -11.68 12.93
CA GLY A 36 -14.27 -11.58 13.58
C GLY A 36 -13.66 -10.18 13.52
N LEU A 37 -13.92 -9.40 12.47
CA LEU A 37 -13.53 -7.99 12.43
C LEU A 37 -14.30 -7.18 13.48
N ASN A 38 -15.61 -7.40 13.61
CA ASN A 38 -16.43 -6.73 14.63
C ASN A 38 -15.95 -7.05 16.05
N GLU A 39 -15.57 -8.31 16.31
CA GLU A 39 -14.99 -8.73 17.59
C GLU A 39 -13.63 -8.08 17.85
N ALA A 40 -12.76 -8.01 16.84
CA ALA A 40 -11.47 -7.32 16.93
C ALA A 40 -11.65 -5.82 17.23
N ILE A 41 -12.59 -5.14 16.57
CA ILE A 41 -12.92 -3.73 16.82
C ILE A 41 -13.42 -3.54 18.26
N ASN A 42 -14.31 -4.40 18.75
CA ASN A 42 -14.79 -4.34 20.14
C ASN A 42 -13.63 -4.54 21.14
N TYR A 43 -12.69 -5.46 20.84
CA TYR A 43 -11.49 -5.64 21.65
C TYR A 43 -10.64 -4.36 21.69
N ILE A 44 -10.33 -3.78 20.52
CA ILE A 44 -9.55 -2.54 20.41
C ILE A 44 -10.25 -1.41 21.18
N GLU A 45 -11.55 -1.21 20.97
CA GLU A 45 -12.34 -0.19 21.64
C GLU A 45 -12.29 -0.35 23.18
N SER A 46 -12.38 -1.58 23.68
CA SER A 46 -12.29 -1.86 25.11
C SER A 46 -10.94 -1.43 25.71
N GLN A 47 -9.84 -1.63 24.97
CA GLN A 47 -8.51 -1.19 25.41
C GLN A 47 -8.44 0.34 25.49
N LEU A 48 -8.89 1.05 24.45
CA LEU A 48 -8.88 2.51 24.41
C LEU A 48 -9.72 3.12 25.54
N ARG A 49 -10.94 2.61 25.76
CA ARG A 49 -11.81 3.06 26.85
C ARG A 49 -11.17 2.85 28.22
N SER A 50 -10.43 1.76 28.41
CA SER A 50 -9.69 1.49 29.66
C SER A 50 -8.59 2.51 29.96
N PHE A 51 -8.08 3.20 28.93
CA PHE A 51 -7.11 4.29 29.06
C PHE A 51 -7.78 5.67 29.17
N GLY A 52 -9.11 5.72 29.20
CA GLY A 52 -9.87 6.98 29.22
C GLY A 52 -9.80 7.75 27.89
N ILE A 53 -9.61 7.05 26.77
CA ILE A 53 -9.66 7.65 25.43
C ILE A 53 -11.10 7.64 24.93
N GLU A 54 -11.55 8.76 24.37
CA GLU A 54 -12.88 8.89 23.75
C GLU A 54 -12.91 8.06 22.46
N THR A 55 -13.93 7.20 22.29
CA THR A 55 -14.06 6.34 21.11
C THR A 55 -15.40 6.52 20.40
N PHE A 56 -15.36 6.44 19.08
CA PHE A 56 -16.53 6.48 18.19
C PHE A 56 -16.44 5.34 17.20
N THR A 57 -17.51 4.55 17.13
CA THR A 57 -17.63 3.43 16.21
C THR A 57 -18.74 3.73 15.23
N GLU A 58 -18.42 3.73 13.94
CA GLU A 58 -19.35 4.03 12.85
C GLU A 58 -19.55 2.79 11.99
N CYS A 59 -20.79 2.56 11.58
CA CYS A 59 -21.19 1.41 10.77
C CYS A 59 -21.55 1.86 9.36
N PHE A 60 -21.04 1.13 8.37
CA PHE A 60 -21.29 1.38 6.95
C PHE A 60 -21.89 0.12 6.32
N PRO A 61 -22.82 0.26 5.35
CA PRO A 61 -23.40 -0.88 4.64
C PRO A 61 -22.34 -1.81 4.05
N ALA A 62 -22.51 -3.12 4.23
CA ALA A 62 -21.71 -4.20 3.65
C ALA A 62 -22.60 -5.15 2.84
N ASP A 63 -22.96 -4.71 1.63
CA ASP A 63 -24.00 -5.34 0.81
C ASP A 63 -23.54 -5.75 -0.60
N GLY A 64 -22.27 -5.56 -0.94
CA GLY A 64 -21.73 -5.88 -2.27
C GLY A 64 -22.28 -5.01 -3.41
N LYS A 65 -22.90 -3.86 -3.12
CA LYS A 65 -23.50 -2.96 -4.14
C LYS A 65 -23.36 -1.47 -3.82
N THR A 66 -23.43 -1.08 -2.55
CA THR A 66 -23.27 0.32 -2.11
C THR A 66 -21.90 0.79 -2.53
N ARG A 67 -21.82 2.01 -3.07
CA ARG A 67 -20.55 2.58 -3.52
C ARG A 67 -20.15 3.71 -2.61
N PHE A 68 -18.87 3.73 -2.28
CA PHE A 68 -18.23 4.87 -1.67
C PHE A 68 -17.19 5.44 -2.63
N PHE A 69 -17.38 6.67 -3.08
CA PHE A 69 -16.67 7.23 -4.23
C PHE A 69 -16.62 6.25 -5.42
N THR A 70 -15.45 5.70 -5.77
CA THR A 70 -15.29 4.72 -6.85
C THR A 70 -15.34 3.27 -6.38
N PHE A 71 -15.27 3.02 -5.06
CA PHE A 71 -15.13 1.69 -4.49
C PHE A 71 -16.48 1.07 -4.20
N THR A 72 -16.66 -0.20 -4.56
CA THR A 72 -17.85 -0.95 -4.14
C THR A 72 -17.62 -1.53 -2.76
N SER A 73 -18.59 -1.35 -1.86
CA SER A 73 -18.56 -1.96 -0.54
C SER A 73 -18.44 -3.48 -0.65
N PRO A 74 -17.67 -4.15 0.24
CA PRO A 74 -17.69 -5.60 0.36
C PRO A 74 -19.09 -6.13 0.75
N ILE A 75 -19.26 -7.44 0.60
CA ILE A 75 -20.38 -8.19 1.16
C ILE A 75 -19.90 -9.03 2.36
N CYS A 76 -20.76 -9.20 3.38
CA CYS A 76 -20.39 -9.98 4.55
C CYS A 76 -20.23 -11.45 4.21
N TRP A 77 -19.27 -12.09 4.89
CA TRP A 77 -18.97 -13.50 4.75
C TRP A 77 -18.54 -14.10 6.07
N HIS A 78 -18.94 -15.35 6.28
CA HIS A 78 -18.53 -16.12 7.44
C HIS A 78 -18.36 -17.59 7.07
N VAL A 79 -17.37 -18.24 7.69
CA VAL A 79 -17.09 -19.67 7.57
C VAL A 79 -17.12 -20.27 8.95
N ASP A 80 -17.90 -21.32 9.10
CA ASP A 80 -18.00 -22.08 10.35
C ASP A 80 -17.02 -23.28 10.33
N ASP A 81 -16.84 -23.94 9.18
CA ASP A 81 -15.97 -25.12 9.03
C ASP A 81 -15.55 -25.34 7.57
N GLY A 82 -14.46 -26.07 7.36
CA GLY A 82 -14.03 -26.48 6.03
C GLY A 82 -12.90 -27.50 6.06
N GLU A 83 -12.92 -28.43 5.10
CA GLU A 83 -11.90 -29.47 4.94
C GLU A 83 -11.73 -29.82 3.45
N LEU A 84 -10.48 -30.11 3.07
CA LEU A 84 -10.13 -30.57 1.73
C LEU A 84 -9.24 -31.81 1.81
N ILE A 85 -9.68 -32.89 1.17
CA ILE A 85 -8.97 -34.17 1.12
C ILE A 85 -8.82 -34.60 -0.33
N VAL A 86 -7.63 -35.04 -0.72
CA VAL A 86 -7.45 -35.83 -1.93
C VAL A 86 -7.90 -37.26 -1.62
N THR A 87 -8.85 -37.81 -2.36
CA THR A 87 -9.37 -39.18 -2.18
C THR A 87 -8.72 -40.19 -3.12
N LYS A 88 -8.24 -39.73 -4.28
CA LYS A 88 -7.48 -40.51 -5.25
C LYS A 88 -6.29 -39.71 -5.80
N PRO A 89 -5.16 -40.35 -6.14
CA PRO A 89 -4.91 -41.80 -6.18
C PRO A 89 -4.70 -42.44 -4.79
N ARG A 90 -4.42 -41.62 -3.78
CA ARG A 90 -4.29 -42.01 -2.37
C ARG A 90 -4.91 -40.95 -1.49
N GLU A 91 -5.43 -41.38 -0.35
CA GLU A 91 -6.00 -40.46 0.64
C GLU A 91 -4.90 -39.54 1.19
N MET A 92 -5.14 -38.22 1.14
CA MET A 92 -4.23 -37.21 1.67
C MET A 92 -5.00 -35.96 2.09
N LEU A 93 -5.00 -35.67 3.39
CA LEU A 93 -5.55 -34.42 3.93
C LEU A 93 -4.68 -33.25 3.45
N ILE A 94 -5.32 -32.25 2.85
CA ILE A 94 -4.69 -30.99 2.46
C ILE A 94 -4.71 -30.01 3.64
N GLY A 95 -5.85 -29.85 4.29
CA GLY A 95 -6.00 -29.00 5.46
C GLY A 95 -7.43 -28.90 5.98
N ARG A 96 -7.57 -28.23 7.13
CA ARG A 96 -8.83 -27.83 7.75
C ARG A 96 -8.84 -26.35 8.07
N PHE A 97 -10.02 -25.72 7.98
CA PHE A 97 -10.21 -24.31 8.31
C PHE A 97 -9.81 -23.98 9.76
N ASN A 98 -10.14 -24.86 10.71
CA ASN A 98 -9.81 -24.66 12.12
C ASN A 98 -8.30 -24.72 12.41
N ASP A 99 -7.54 -25.43 11.58
CA ASP A 99 -6.07 -25.50 11.69
C ASP A 99 -5.42 -24.31 10.98
N SER A 100 -5.95 -23.93 9.81
CA SER A 100 -5.44 -22.84 8.98
C SER A 100 -6.59 -22.10 8.26
N PRO A 101 -7.03 -20.95 8.79
CA PRO A 101 -8.20 -20.24 8.25
C PRO A 101 -8.04 -19.70 6.82
N THR A 102 -6.81 -19.56 6.31
CA THR A 102 -6.55 -19.15 4.92
C THR A 102 -6.78 -20.26 3.90
N LEU A 103 -7.02 -21.51 4.36
CA LEU A 103 -7.38 -22.64 3.49
C LEU A 103 -8.64 -22.34 2.66
N ILE A 104 -9.62 -21.69 3.26
CA ILE A 104 -10.86 -21.32 2.58
C ILE A 104 -10.69 -19.91 2.03
N ILE A 105 -10.82 -19.75 0.71
CA ILE A 105 -10.71 -18.44 0.06
C ILE A 105 -11.85 -17.55 0.54
N ALA A 106 -11.55 -16.29 0.88
CA ALA A 106 -12.58 -15.35 1.28
C ALA A 106 -13.68 -15.23 0.21
N HIS A 107 -14.93 -15.21 0.67
CA HIS A 107 -16.15 -15.32 -0.14
C HIS A 107 -16.38 -16.68 -0.83
N SER A 108 -15.71 -17.76 -0.40
CA SER A 108 -16.04 -19.12 -0.83
C SER A 108 -17.48 -19.50 -0.48
N GLY A 109 -18.15 -20.17 -1.41
CA GLY A 109 -19.48 -20.75 -1.22
C GLY A 109 -19.44 -22.06 -0.41
N SER A 110 -20.62 -22.45 0.10
CA SER A 110 -20.79 -23.67 0.92
C SER A 110 -20.95 -24.90 0.04
N THR A 111 -20.58 -26.07 0.57
CA THR A 111 -21.00 -27.37 0.01
C THR A 111 -22.27 -27.86 0.69
N PRO A 112 -22.94 -28.92 0.16
CA PRO A 112 -23.84 -29.74 0.96
C PRO A 112 -23.15 -30.30 2.23
N PRO A 113 -23.89 -30.65 3.30
CA PRO A 113 -23.32 -31.13 4.56
C PRO A 113 -22.42 -32.37 4.43
N GLU A 114 -22.72 -33.26 3.48
CA GLU A 114 -21.95 -34.48 3.17
C GLU A 114 -20.64 -34.20 2.40
N GLY A 115 -20.45 -32.96 1.94
CA GLY A 115 -19.38 -32.54 1.06
C GLY A 115 -19.64 -32.90 -0.40
N VAL A 116 -18.70 -32.53 -1.27
CA VAL A 116 -18.73 -32.88 -2.70
C VAL A 116 -17.40 -33.49 -3.11
N GLU A 117 -17.45 -34.56 -3.89
CA GLU A 117 -16.26 -35.22 -4.44
C GLU A 117 -16.24 -35.10 -5.97
N ALA A 118 -15.13 -34.61 -6.53
CA ALA A 118 -14.98 -34.47 -7.98
C ALA A 118 -13.53 -34.58 -8.45
N ASN A 119 -13.37 -34.79 -9.75
CA ASN A 119 -12.07 -34.85 -10.41
C ASN A 119 -11.37 -33.49 -10.42
N VAL A 120 -10.04 -33.51 -10.46
CA VAL A 120 -9.21 -32.30 -10.56
C VAL A 120 -8.73 -32.09 -12.00
N ALA A 121 -8.70 -30.84 -12.44
CA ALA A 121 -8.05 -30.42 -13.68
C ALA A 121 -7.06 -29.28 -13.37
N TYR A 122 -5.76 -29.53 -13.57
CA TYR A 122 -4.77 -28.45 -13.58
C TYR A 122 -4.93 -27.66 -14.87
N VAL A 123 -4.89 -26.32 -14.81
CA VAL A 123 -5.05 -25.43 -15.99
C VAL A 123 -3.87 -24.47 -16.20
N GLY A 124 -2.87 -24.50 -15.33
CA GLY A 124 -1.82 -23.48 -15.36
C GLY A 124 -2.26 -22.23 -14.59
N SER A 125 -2.18 -21.05 -15.20
CA SER A 125 -2.49 -19.80 -14.48
C SER A 125 -3.98 -19.68 -14.20
N GLY A 126 -4.81 -20.20 -15.11
CA GLY A 126 -6.26 -20.16 -15.05
C GLY A 126 -6.86 -18.77 -15.26
N VAL A 127 -6.08 -17.78 -15.69
CA VAL A 127 -6.56 -16.39 -15.86
C VAL A 127 -6.88 -16.04 -17.32
N SER A 128 -6.41 -16.83 -18.28
CA SER A 128 -6.64 -16.63 -19.71
C SER A 128 -7.49 -17.77 -20.30
N ASP A 129 -8.17 -17.53 -21.42
CA ASP A 129 -8.92 -18.59 -22.11
C ASP A 129 -8.00 -19.71 -22.66
N LEU A 130 -6.74 -19.36 -22.98
CA LEU A 130 -5.74 -20.31 -23.46
C LEU A 130 -5.39 -21.38 -22.40
N ASP A 131 -5.45 -21.04 -21.11
CA ASP A 131 -5.23 -21.99 -20.01
C ASP A 131 -6.22 -23.18 -20.04
N TYR A 132 -7.42 -22.96 -20.59
CA TYR A 132 -8.51 -23.94 -20.64
C TYR A 132 -8.59 -24.68 -21.99
N TYR A 133 -7.81 -24.27 -23.00
CA TYR A 133 -7.85 -24.88 -24.32
C TYR A 133 -7.49 -26.37 -24.26
N GLY A 134 -8.38 -27.22 -24.78
CA GLY A 134 -8.20 -28.68 -24.76
C GLY A 134 -8.36 -29.34 -23.38
N ARG A 135 -8.77 -28.61 -22.34
CA ARG A 135 -8.97 -29.14 -20.97
C ARG A 135 -10.45 -29.21 -20.63
N ASN A 136 -10.93 -30.39 -20.22
CA ASN A 136 -12.30 -30.53 -19.71
C ASN A 136 -12.34 -30.18 -18.22
N VAL A 137 -12.95 -29.03 -17.89
CA VAL A 137 -13.07 -28.53 -16.51
C VAL A 137 -14.50 -28.51 -15.98
N ASN A 138 -15.50 -28.77 -16.83
CA ASN A 138 -16.91 -28.73 -16.45
C ASN A 138 -17.20 -29.76 -15.34
N GLY A 139 -17.77 -29.30 -14.22
CA GLY A 139 -18.06 -30.14 -13.05
C GLY A 139 -16.84 -30.65 -12.29
N ARG A 140 -15.65 -30.07 -12.51
CA ARG A 140 -14.38 -30.46 -11.86
C ARG A 140 -13.86 -29.38 -10.92
N PHE A 141 -12.98 -29.76 -10.00
CA PHE A 141 -12.14 -28.80 -9.30
C PHE A 141 -10.99 -28.34 -10.20
N VAL A 142 -10.85 -27.03 -10.39
CA VAL A 142 -9.75 -26.45 -11.16
C VAL A 142 -8.58 -26.15 -10.23
N LEU A 143 -7.41 -26.71 -10.52
CA LEU A 143 -6.14 -26.36 -9.88
C LEU A 143 -5.41 -25.30 -10.71
N ALA A 144 -5.06 -24.16 -10.11
CA ALA A 144 -4.41 -23.04 -10.81
C ALA A 144 -3.46 -22.24 -9.92
N TYR A 145 -2.54 -21.48 -10.51
CA TYR A 145 -1.61 -20.59 -9.77
C TYR A 145 -1.87 -19.09 -9.94
N GLY A 146 -2.93 -18.71 -10.65
CA GLY A 146 -3.34 -17.31 -10.80
C GLY A 146 -4.14 -16.79 -9.60
N ARG A 147 -4.41 -15.47 -9.58
CA ARG A 147 -5.23 -14.83 -8.53
C ARG A 147 -6.63 -15.44 -8.49
N ALA A 148 -7.11 -15.79 -7.30
CA ALA A 148 -8.36 -16.52 -7.11
C ALA A 148 -9.57 -15.88 -7.80
N VAL A 149 -9.73 -14.57 -7.67
CA VAL A 149 -10.81 -13.81 -8.33
C VAL A 149 -10.83 -13.98 -9.86
N ASN A 150 -9.67 -14.02 -10.50
CA ASN A 150 -9.58 -14.18 -11.96
C ASN A 150 -9.81 -15.63 -12.37
N VAL A 151 -9.27 -16.59 -11.61
CA VAL A 151 -9.51 -18.02 -11.82
C VAL A 151 -11.00 -18.34 -11.66
N PHE A 152 -11.66 -17.80 -10.63
CA PHE A 152 -13.10 -17.96 -10.42
C PHE A 152 -13.92 -17.46 -11.62
N ARG A 153 -13.65 -16.25 -12.11
CA ARG A 153 -14.34 -15.69 -13.28
C ARG A 153 -14.20 -16.56 -14.54
N LYS A 154 -13.02 -17.16 -14.75
CA LYS A 154 -12.80 -18.05 -15.91
C LYS A 154 -13.33 -19.46 -15.64
N ALA A 155 -12.78 -20.17 -14.67
CA ALA A 155 -13.09 -21.56 -14.39
C ALA A 155 -14.57 -21.77 -14.10
N VAL A 156 -15.15 -20.98 -13.19
CA VAL A 156 -16.51 -21.20 -12.68
C VAL A 156 -17.53 -20.50 -13.56
N LEU A 157 -17.43 -19.18 -13.70
CA LEU A 157 -18.48 -18.41 -14.40
C LEU A 157 -18.54 -18.68 -15.91
N LYS A 158 -17.41 -19.00 -16.55
CA LYS A 158 -17.34 -19.22 -18.02
C LYS A 158 -17.27 -20.70 -18.39
N TYR A 159 -16.46 -21.49 -17.68
CA TYR A 159 -16.20 -22.90 -18.04
C TYR A 159 -16.92 -23.92 -17.14
N ASN A 160 -17.79 -23.48 -16.22
CA ASN A 160 -18.64 -24.33 -15.37
C ASN A 160 -17.86 -25.33 -14.49
N ALA A 161 -16.68 -24.93 -13.99
CA ALA A 161 -15.98 -25.68 -12.96
C ALA A 161 -16.82 -25.74 -11.67
N LEU A 162 -16.73 -26.87 -10.96
CA LEU A 162 -17.44 -27.09 -9.70
C LEU A 162 -16.87 -26.24 -8.55
N GLY A 163 -15.56 -26.03 -8.57
CA GLY A 163 -14.83 -25.29 -7.54
C GLY A 163 -13.39 -25.06 -7.95
N ILE A 164 -12.65 -24.32 -7.12
CA ILE A 164 -11.26 -23.96 -7.43
C ILE A 164 -10.32 -24.30 -6.27
N MET A 165 -9.09 -24.67 -6.62
CA MET A 165 -7.95 -24.81 -5.72
C MET A 165 -6.82 -23.95 -6.27
N VAL A 166 -6.37 -22.95 -5.52
CA VAL A 166 -5.33 -22.02 -5.96
C VAL A 166 -4.08 -22.11 -5.10
N PHE A 167 -2.91 -21.94 -5.70
CA PHE A 167 -1.63 -21.95 -5.01
C PHE A 167 -0.71 -20.85 -5.57
N GLN A 168 0.39 -20.56 -4.87
CA GLN A 168 1.40 -19.60 -5.34
C GLN A 168 2.68 -20.35 -5.71
N ARG A 169 3.15 -20.23 -6.96
CA ARG A 169 4.34 -20.97 -7.44
C ARG A 169 5.66 -20.42 -6.90
N ASP A 170 5.67 -19.16 -6.51
CA ASP A 170 6.84 -18.41 -6.07
C ASP A 170 7.13 -18.58 -4.57
N ARG A 171 6.30 -19.35 -3.85
CA ARG A 171 6.49 -19.74 -2.44
C ARG A 171 7.51 -20.88 -2.27
N ILE A 172 8.65 -20.80 -2.96
CA ILE A 172 9.69 -21.84 -2.89
C ILE A 172 10.33 -21.91 -1.50
N GLU A 173 10.42 -20.77 -0.80
CA GLU A 173 10.98 -20.68 0.55
C GLU A 173 9.99 -21.10 1.65
N THR A 174 8.69 -21.11 1.36
CA THR A 174 7.61 -21.47 2.28
C THR A 174 6.55 -22.36 1.58
N PRO A 175 6.93 -23.52 1.01
CA PRO A 175 6.05 -24.34 0.19
C PRO A 175 4.90 -24.99 0.97
N GLU A 176 4.97 -24.98 2.30
CA GLU A 176 3.93 -25.40 3.24
C GLU A 176 2.90 -24.32 3.57
N ALA A 177 3.18 -23.05 3.29
CA ALA A 177 2.29 -21.94 3.60
C ALA A 177 1.00 -22.01 2.77
N ILE A 178 -0.10 -21.59 3.37
CA ILE A 178 -1.41 -21.45 2.74
C ILE A 178 -1.66 -19.96 2.47
N PRO A 179 -1.56 -19.50 1.21
CA PRO A 179 -1.75 -18.11 0.87
C PRO A 179 -3.17 -17.61 1.13
N TYR A 180 -3.29 -16.42 1.71
CA TYR A 180 -4.56 -15.71 1.74
C TYR A 180 -4.96 -15.28 0.33
N GLN A 181 -6.22 -15.56 -0.03
CA GLN A 181 -6.84 -15.20 -1.29
C GLN A 181 -8.30 -14.81 -1.05
N SER A 182 -8.88 -14.07 -2.00
CA SER A 182 -10.29 -13.69 -1.98
C SER A 182 -10.89 -13.73 -3.38
N LEU A 183 -12.20 -14.01 -3.45
CA LEU A 183 -12.98 -13.94 -4.69
C LEU A 183 -13.49 -12.52 -4.97
N TRP A 184 -13.56 -11.64 -3.97
CA TRP A 184 -14.06 -10.26 -4.09
C TRP A 184 -15.35 -10.16 -4.91
N ILE A 185 -16.42 -10.79 -4.41
CA ILE A 185 -17.68 -10.86 -5.14
C ILE A 185 -18.56 -9.64 -4.87
N ASP A 186 -19.28 -9.24 -5.91
CA ASP A 186 -20.39 -8.29 -5.83
C ASP A 186 -21.71 -9.03 -5.53
N SER A 187 -22.74 -8.29 -5.17
CA SER A 187 -24.07 -8.84 -4.82
C SER A 187 -24.71 -9.73 -5.89
N ASP A 188 -24.42 -9.51 -7.18
CA ASP A 188 -24.96 -10.28 -8.31
C ASP A 188 -24.28 -11.64 -8.52
N LEU A 189 -23.17 -11.91 -7.81
CA LEU A 189 -22.40 -13.15 -7.92
C LEU A 189 -22.56 -14.08 -6.73
N VAL A 190 -23.35 -13.71 -5.71
CA VAL A 190 -23.56 -14.51 -4.48
C VAL A 190 -24.04 -15.93 -4.80
N ASP A 191 -25.06 -16.06 -5.65
CA ASP A 191 -25.65 -17.34 -6.06
C ASP A 191 -24.77 -18.15 -7.02
N LYS A 192 -23.64 -17.58 -7.46
CA LYS A 192 -22.67 -18.22 -8.37
C LYS A 192 -21.37 -18.59 -7.66
N THR A 193 -21.30 -18.40 -6.35
CA THR A 193 -20.13 -18.80 -5.57
C THR A 193 -19.93 -20.31 -5.59
N CYS A 194 -18.70 -20.74 -5.38
CA CYS A 194 -18.31 -22.13 -5.37
C CYS A 194 -17.42 -22.43 -4.15
N PRO A 195 -17.25 -23.71 -3.79
CA PRO A 195 -16.18 -24.11 -2.88
C PRO A 195 -14.82 -23.69 -3.47
N ALA A 196 -14.07 -22.87 -2.74
CA ALA A 196 -12.83 -22.28 -3.20
C ALA A 196 -11.76 -22.40 -2.11
N PHE A 197 -10.63 -23.00 -2.47
CA PHE A 197 -9.56 -23.34 -1.53
C PHE A 197 -8.23 -22.71 -1.96
N SER A 198 -7.47 -22.16 -1.03
CA SER A 198 -6.04 -21.95 -1.23
C SER A 198 -5.26 -23.12 -0.64
N ILE A 199 -4.30 -23.66 -1.38
CA ILE A 199 -3.54 -24.84 -0.97
C ILE A 199 -2.04 -24.58 -0.99
N PRO A 200 -1.26 -25.27 -0.14
CA PRO A 200 0.20 -25.18 -0.15
C PRO A 200 0.81 -25.65 -1.48
N LEU A 201 1.89 -25.00 -1.89
CA LEU A 201 2.65 -25.34 -3.09
C LEU A 201 3.06 -26.83 -3.09
N ARG A 202 3.55 -27.34 -1.96
CA ARG A 202 3.97 -28.75 -1.83
C ARG A 202 2.87 -29.77 -2.12
N TYR A 203 1.60 -29.40 -1.95
CA TYR A 203 0.46 -30.26 -2.27
C TYR A 203 0.01 -30.07 -3.71
N ALA A 204 0.01 -28.83 -4.21
CA ALA A 204 -0.25 -28.55 -5.61
C ALA A 204 0.71 -29.32 -6.54
N GLU A 205 2.02 -29.33 -6.23
CA GLU A 205 3.03 -30.06 -6.99
C GLU A 205 2.79 -31.57 -7.00
N LYS A 206 2.37 -32.16 -5.88
CA LYS A 206 2.00 -33.59 -5.81
C LYS A 206 0.80 -33.89 -6.70
N ILE A 207 -0.23 -33.04 -6.66
CA ILE A 207 -1.43 -33.18 -7.48
C ILE A 207 -1.07 -33.07 -8.98
N ILE A 208 -0.26 -32.07 -9.34
CA ILE A 208 0.23 -31.88 -10.71
C ILE A 208 1.00 -33.10 -11.18
N HIS A 209 1.92 -33.62 -10.35
CA HIS A 209 2.70 -34.82 -10.68
C HIS A 209 1.82 -36.05 -10.97
N TRP A 210 0.76 -36.28 -10.18
CA TRP A 210 -0.19 -37.37 -10.45
C TRP A 210 -0.96 -37.16 -11.75
N LEU A 211 -1.42 -35.93 -12.02
CA LEU A 211 -2.12 -35.60 -13.27
C LEU A 211 -1.22 -35.80 -14.50
N GLU A 212 0.06 -35.41 -14.43
CA GLU A 212 1.03 -35.58 -15.53
C GLU A 212 1.32 -37.05 -15.84
N ARG A 213 1.17 -37.94 -14.85
CA ARG A 213 1.28 -39.40 -15.00
C ARG A 213 0.00 -40.05 -15.53
N GLY A 214 -1.05 -39.27 -15.77
CA GLY A 214 -2.35 -39.76 -16.22
C GLY A 214 -3.18 -40.44 -15.12
N GLU A 215 -2.88 -40.20 -13.85
CA GLU A 215 -3.62 -40.78 -12.72
C GLU A 215 -4.99 -40.06 -12.51
N ASP A 216 -6.00 -40.80 -12.04
CA ASP A 216 -7.31 -40.24 -11.66
C ASP A 216 -7.18 -39.51 -10.32
N VAL A 217 -7.10 -38.17 -10.35
CA VAL A 217 -7.03 -37.35 -9.14
C VAL A 217 -8.41 -36.81 -8.77
N ARG A 218 -8.85 -37.09 -7.55
CA ARG A 218 -10.14 -36.63 -7.00
C ARG A 218 -9.94 -35.97 -5.66
N VAL A 219 -10.75 -34.96 -5.38
CA VAL A 219 -10.80 -34.28 -4.10
C VAL A 219 -12.21 -34.31 -3.54
N LYS A 220 -12.31 -34.50 -2.22
CA LYS A 220 -13.51 -34.28 -1.44
C LYS A 220 -13.38 -32.96 -0.71
N ALA A 221 -14.27 -32.04 -1.02
CA ALA A 221 -14.39 -30.73 -0.40
C ALA A 221 -15.59 -30.69 0.52
N LYS A 222 -15.42 -30.12 1.71
CA LYS A 222 -16.51 -29.77 2.61
C LYS A 222 -16.31 -28.33 3.07
N VAL A 223 -17.33 -27.49 2.93
CA VAL A 223 -17.30 -26.08 3.36
C VAL A 223 -18.65 -25.74 3.95
N SER A 224 -18.66 -25.13 5.14
CA SER A 224 -19.83 -24.51 5.74
C SER A 224 -19.58 -23.01 5.81
N SER A 225 -20.17 -22.27 4.89
CA SER A 225 -20.05 -20.82 4.83
C SER A 225 -21.37 -20.14 4.49
N ARG A 226 -21.46 -18.85 4.79
CA ARG A 226 -22.61 -18.01 4.45
C ARG A 226 -22.17 -16.64 3.99
N ILE A 227 -22.91 -16.10 3.03
CA ILE A 227 -22.79 -14.74 2.52
C ILE A 227 -24.10 -14.04 2.83
N TYR A 228 -24.01 -12.84 3.37
CA TYR A 228 -25.18 -12.10 3.83
C TYR A 228 -24.94 -10.60 3.71
N VAL A 229 -26.02 -9.82 3.76
CA VAL A 229 -25.95 -8.36 3.84
C VAL A 229 -25.78 -7.97 5.30
N GLY A 230 -24.90 -7.02 5.56
CA GLY A 230 -24.68 -6.50 6.91
C GLY A 230 -24.00 -5.15 6.88
N GLU A 231 -23.08 -4.94 7.82
CA GLU A 231 -22.31 -3.72 7.98
C GLU A 231 -20.85 -4.03 8.30
N PHE A 232 -19.96 -3.09 7.98
CA PHE A 232 -18.59 -3.06 8.50
C PHE A 232 -18.40 -1.82 9.38
N LYS A 233 -17.45 -1.92 10.30
CA LYS A 233 -17.20 -0.89 11.31
C LYS A 233 -15.89 -0.17 11.07
N VAL A 234 -15.89 1.15 11.28
CA VAL A 234 -14.70 1.97 11.47
C VAL A 234 -14.68 2.45 12.91
N LEU A 235 -13.56 2.29 13.59
CA LEU A 235 -13.36 2.77 14.95
C LEU A 235 -12.42 3.97 14.92
N SER A 236 -12.80 5.03 15.62
CA SER A 236 -11.91 6.14 15.92
C SER A 236 -11.72 6.31 17.43
N GLY A 237 -10.49 6.58 17.83
CA GLY A 237 -10.13 7.06 19.17
C GLY A 237 -9.61 8.49 19.07
N ILE A 238 -9.94 9.35 20.03
CA ILE A 238 -9.59 10.77 19.98
C ILE A 238 -8.88 11.23 21.26
N ILE A 239 -7.75 11.92 21.07
CA ILE A 239 -7.16 12.81 22.08
C ILE A 239 -7.37 14.25 21.56
N ARG A 240 -8.31 14.97 22.16
CA ARG A 240 -8.73 16.30 21.68
C ARG A 240 -7.64 17.35 21.84
N GLY A 241 -7.42 18.09 20.76
CA GLY A 241 -6.55 19.25 20.76
C GLY A 241 -7.24 20.52 21.29
N GLU A 242 -6.73 21.66 20.84
CA GLU A 242 -7.22 23.00 21.13
C GLU A 242 -7.85 23.68 19.91
N CYS A 243 -7.60 23.17 18.69
CA CYS A 243 -8.23 23.62 17.45
C CYS A 243 -8.94 22.49 16.70
N ASP A 244 -9.60 22.85 15.61
CA ASP A 244 -10.39 21.94 14.75
C ASP A 244 -9.53 21.15 13.74
N GLU A 245 -8.20 21.34 13.74
CA GLU A 245 -7.28 20.61 12.87
C GLU A 245 -6.92 19.24 13.48
N GLU A 246 -6.70 18.24 12.63
CA GLU A 246 -6.43 16.86 13.04
C GLU A 246 -5.14 16.30 12.43
N ILE A 247 -4.47 15.45 13.20
CA ILE A 247 -3.41 14.53 12.74
C ILE A 247 -3.93 13.11 12.90
N TRP A 248 -3.91 12.35 11.81
CA TRP A 248 -4.42 10.99 11.80
C TRP A 248 -3.28 9.98 11.95
N LEU A 249 -3.51 8.99 12.81
CA LEU A 249 -2.71 7.78 12.88
C LEU A 249 -3.65 6.63 12.56
N ILE A 250 -3.39 5.93 11.47
CA ILE A 250 -4.31 4.95 10.90
C ILE A 250 -3.63 3.59 10.74
N ALA A 251 -4.37 2.54 11.04
CA ALA A 251 -3.99 1.16 10.78
C ALA A 251 -5.25 0.38 10.42
N HIS A 252 -5.16 -0.61 9.54
CA HIS A 252 -6.31 -1.46 9.28
C HIS A 252 -6.37 -2.65 10.24
N ALA A 253 -7.59 -2.97 10.67
CA ALA A 253 -7.86 -4.07 11.58
C ALA A 253 -8.28 -5.36 10.86
N CYS A 254 -8.57 -5.32 9.56
CA CYS A 254 -8.99 -6.50 8.79
C CYS A 254 -7.82 -7.38 8.34
N HIS A 255 -8.08 -8.68 8.08
CA HIS A 255 -7.25 -9.77 7.49
C HIS A 255 -7.66 -11.14 8.10
N PRO A 256 -7.41 -12.29 7.45
CA PRO A 256 -7.72 -13.59 8.05
C PRO A 256 -6.85 -13.87 9.30
N LYS A 257 -7.29 -14.79 10.14
CA LYS A 257 -6.46 -15.33 11.23
C LYS A 257 -5.31 -16.18 10.65
N PRO A 258 -4.07 -16.12 11.17
CA PRO A 258 -3.62 -15.25 12.27
C PRO A 258 -3.27 -13.82 11.84
N SER A 259 -2.60 -13.69 10.70
CA SER A 259 -2.05 -12.46 10.13
C SER A 259 -1.56 -11.46 11.20
N ALA A 260 -0.54 -11.89 11.94
CA ALA A 260 0.00 -11.17 13.07
C ALA A 260 0.71 -9.88 12.66
N ASN A 261 1.48 -9.90 11.57
CA ASN A 261 2.07 -8.70 11.03
C ASN A 261 1.09 -7.91 10.17
N ASP A 262 0.25 -8.56 9.37
CA ASP A 262 -0.69 -7.92 8.43
C ASP A 262 -2.17 -8.01 8.89
N ASN A 263 -2.74 -7.03 9.58
CA ASN A 263 -2.08 -5.86 10.14
C ASN A 263 -2.41 -5.73 11.63
N ALA A 264 -2.38 -6.87 12.33
CA ALA A 264 -2.49 -6.86 13.79
C ALA A 264 -1.29 -6.10 14.41
N SER A 265 -0.13 -6.07 13.75
CA SER A 265 1.05 -5.31 14.20
C SER A 265 0.81 -3.80 14.22
N GLY A 266 0.32 -3.22 13.13
CA GLY A 266 -0.03 -1.80 13.04
C GLY A 266 -1.16 -1.45 13.98
N SER A 267 -2.22 -2.25 13.97
CA SER A 267 -3.37 -2.05 14.85
C SER A 267 -3.02 -2.14 16.34
N GLY A 268 -2.19 -3.11 16.73
CA GLY A 268 -1.75 -3.31 18.11
C GLY A 268 -0.77 -2.25 18.58
N LEU A 269 0.15 -1.81 17.70
CA LEU A 269 1.04 -0.69 17.98
C LEU A 269 0.26 0.61 18.16
N LEU A 270 -0.77 0.84 17.33
CA LEU A 270 -1.60 2.04 17.40
C LEU A 270 -2.31 2.17 18.76
N ILE A 271 -2.74 1.06 19.37
CA ILE A 271 -3.29 1.04 20.74
C ILE A 271 -2.23 1.52 21.74
N GLU A 272 -1.01 0.98 21.66
CA GLU A 272 0.07 1.31 22.60
C GLU A 272 0.56 2.75 22.45
N ILE A 273 0.57 3.29 21.22
CA ILE A 273 0.84 4.71 20.96
C ILE A 273 -0.24 5.57 21.64
N ALA A 274 -1.52 5.26 21.40
CA ALA A 274 -2.63 6.02 21.96
C ALA A 274 -2.58 6.05 23.50
N ARG A 275 -2.34 4.88 24.12
CA ARG A 275 -2.13 4.75 25.56
C ARG A 275 -0.95 5.59 26.07
N THR A 276 0.19 5.48 25.39
CA THR A 276 1.43 6.17 25.78
C THR A 276 1.24 7.67 25.77
N LEU A 277 0.70 8.21 24.68
CA LEU A 277 0.44 9.65 24.55
C LEU A 277 -0.57 10.12 25.60
N LYS A 278 -1.68 9.40 25.80
CA LYS A 278 -2.67 9.72 26.84
C LYS A 278 -2.05 9.77 28.24
N THR A 279 -1.23 8.78 28.58
CA THR A 279 -0.55 8.69 29.89
C THR A 279 0.41 9.85 30.12
N LEU A 280 1.21 10.21 29.10
CA LEU A 280 2.16 11.31 29.20
C LEU A 280 1.47 12.68 29.27
N ILE A 281 0.33 12.86 28.59
CA ILE A 281 -0.49 14.09 28.65
C ILE A 281 -1.13 14.22 30.02
N ASP A 282 -1.79 13.16 30.52
CA ASP A 282 -2.50 13.20 31.81
C ASP A 282 -1.56 13.43 32.99
N SER A 283 -0.33 12.91 32.90
CA SER A 283 0.71 13.12 33.92
C SER A 283 1.43 14.47 33.79
N GLY A 284 1.11 15.28 32.78
CA GLY A 284 1.75 16.58 32.52
C GLY A 284 3.20 16.49 32.07
N ARG A 285 3.68 15.31 31.63
CA ARG A 285 5.06 15.12 31.12
C ARG A 285 5.23 15.63 29.70
N ILE A 286 4.15 15.64 28.92
CA ILE A 286 4.06 16.32 27.64
C ILE A 286 2.85 17.25 27.65
N ASN A 287 2.94 18.35 26.89
CA ASN A 287 1.84 19.30 26.79
C ASN A 287 0.65 18.69 26.04
N LYS A 288 -0.54 19.21 26.33
CA LYS A 288 -1.72 18.93 25.52
C LYS A 288 -1.44 19.33 24.06
N PRO A 289 -1.79 18.48 23.07
CA PRO A 289 -1.52 18.80 21.68
C PRO A 289 -2.41 19.94 21.19
N LYS A 290 -1.89 20.82 20.32
CA LYS A 290 -2.71 21.90 19.71
C LYS A 290 -3.74 21.32 18.73
N ARG A 291 -3.32 20.37 17.90
CA ARG A 291 -4.19 19.64 16.96
C ARG A 291 -4.72 18.37 17.59
N THR A 292 -5.91 17.96 17.19
CA THR A 292 -6.49 16.70 17.64
C THR A 292 -5.70 15.52 17.08
N LEU A 293 -5.37 14.55 17.93
CA LEU A 293 -4.85 13.26 17.49
C LEU A 293 -6.02 12.29 17.33
N ARG A 294 -6.25 11.83 16.10
CA ARG A 294 -7.25 10.80 15.79
C ARG A 294 -6.55 9.49 15.45
N PHE A 295 -6.93 8.43 16.14
CA PHE A 295 -6.47 7.07 15.91
C PHE A 295 -7.57 6.32 15.18
N LEU A 296 -7.30 5.75 14.00
CA LEU A 296 -8.28 5.09 13.16
C LEU A 296 -7.96 3.60 12.97
N TRP A 297 -8.97 2.76 13.18
CA TRP A 297 -8.96 1.35 12.82
C TRP A 297 -10.03 1.08 11.78
N VAL A 298 -9.59 0.72 10.58
CA VAL A 298 -10.45 0.57 9.39
C VAL A 298 -10.38 -0.85 8.82
N PRO A 299 -11.40 -1.32 8.10
CA PRO A 299 -11.22 -2.36 7.10
C PRO A 299 -10.51 -1.74 5.88
N GLU A 300 -9.26 -2.16 5.65
CA GLU A 300 -8.46 -1.79 4.50
C GLU A 300 -9.21 -2.14 3.20
N ILE A 301 -9.32 -1.33 2.17
CA ILE A 301 -9.11 0.12 2.06
C ILE A 301 -10.46 0.85 2.21
N ILE A 302 -11.55 0.10 2.08
CA ILE A 302 -12.93 0.60 1.98
C ILE A 302 -13.39 1.40 3.19
N GLY A 303 -12.88 1.09 4.38
CA GLY A 303 -13.19 1.81 5.61
C GLY A 303 -12.74 3.26 5.55
N THR A 304 -11.53 3.51 5.05
CA THR A 304 -11.00 4.87 4.85
C THR A 304 -11.82 5.64 3.83
N VAL A 305 -12.18 5.00 2.71
CA VAL A 305 -12.98 5.61 1.65
C VAL A 305 -14.37 6.00 2.17
N ALA A 306 -15.07 5.07 2.84
CA ALA A 306 -16.40 5.30 3.38
C ALA A 306 -16.41 6.38 4.47
N PHE A 307 -15.39 6.38 5.34
CA PHE A 307 -15.24 7.40 6.38
C PHE A 307 -15.02 8.80 5.78
N LEU A 308 -14.15 8.95 4.79
CA LEU A 308 -13.92 10.23 4.13
C LEU A 308 -15.17 10.77 3.41
N GLU A 309 -15.96 9.90 2.77
CA GLU A 309 -17.19 10.33 2.11
C GLU A 309 -18.29 10.73 3.08
N ALA A 310 -18.38 10.05 4.23
CA ALA A 310 -19.33 10.39 5.28
C ALA A 310 -18.97 11.67 6.05
N HIS A 311 -17.71 12.10 6.00
CA HIS A 311 -17.20 13.27 6.73
C HIS A 311 -16.62 14.38 5.84
N PRO A 312 -17.40 14.97 4.91
CA PRO A 312 -16.94 16.08 4.08
C PRO A 312 -16.53 17.31 4.91
N GLU A 313 -17.01 17.45 6.15
CA GLU A 313 -16.64 18.53 7.07
C GLU A 313 -15.19 18.44 7.58
N LEU A 314 -14.50 17.32 7.36
CA LEU A 314 -13.07 17.14 7.69
C LEU A 314 -12.15 17.57 6.55
N GLU A 315 -12.70 17.86 5.36
CA GLU A 315 -11.94 18.35 4.22
C GLU A 315 -11.21 19.66 4.57
N GLY A 316 -9.89 19.69 4.37
CA GLY A 316 -9.02 20.81 4.75
C GLY A 316 -8.69 20.93 6.24
N LYS A 317 -9.26 20.08 7.12
CA LYS A 317 -8.94 20.05 8.56
C LYS A 317 -7.92 18.98 8.94
N VAL A 318 -7.84 17.90 8.16
CA VAL A 318 -6.84 16.84 8.38
C VAL A 318 -5.53 17.28 7.74
N ILE A 319 -4.52 17.53 8.58
CA ILE A 319 -3.27 18.18 8.17
C ILE A 319 -2.26 17.17 7.63
N ALA A 320 -2.23 15.96 8.21
CA ALA A 320 -1.37 14.87 7.80
C ALA A 320 -1.86 13.54 8.38
N ALA A 321 -1.42 12.44 7.77
CA ALA A 321 -1.69 11.10 8.25
C ALA A 321 -0.43 10.22 8.30
N LEU A 322 -0.36 9.36 9.32
CA LEU A 322 0.65 8.33 9.50
C LEU A 322 -0.04 6.97 9.42
N ASN A 323 0.21 6.21 8.35
CA ASN A 323 -0.32 4.87 8.18
C ASN A 323 0.66 3.83 8.74
N LEU A 324 0.16 2.93 9.57
CA LEU A 324 0.93 1.84 10.18
C LEU A 324 0.40 0.53 9.61
N ASP A 325 1.20 -0.07 8.75
CA ASP A 325 0.88 -1.34 8.09
C ASP A 325 2.10 -2.24 8.13
N MET A 326 1.99 -3.45 8.69
CA MET A 326 3.15 -4.37 8.73
C MET A 326 4.37 -3.72 9.43
N VAL A 327 4.22 -3.38 10.72
CA VAL A 327 5.22 -2.61 11.49
C VAL A 327 5.91 -3.42 12.59
N GLY A 328 5.65 -4.72 12.65
CA GLY A 328 6.06 -5.59 13.75
C GLY A 328 7.10 -6.63 13.39
N GLU A 329 7.53 -6.72 12.15
CA GLU A 329 8.24 -7.87 11.59
C GLU A 329 9.62 -8.04 12.21
N ASN A 330 9.96 -9.25 12.62
CA ASN A 330 11.35 -9.57 12.88
C ASN A 330 12.13 -9.60 11.55
N GLN A 331 12.95 -8.57 11.30
CA GLN A 331 13.66 -8.37 10.03
C GLN A 331 14.53 -9.55 9.59
N GLU A 332 15.08 -10.32 10.52
CA GLU A 332 15.89 -11.50 10.22
C GLU A 332 15.01 -12.69 9.82
N GLN A 333 13.94 -12.96 10.57
CA GLN A 333 13.04 -14.05 10.27
C GLN A 333 12.23 -13.79 9.00
N CYS A 334 11.70 -12.58 8.82
CA CYS A 334 10.84 -12.24 7.68
C CYS A 334 11.64 -11.90 6.40
N GLY A 335 12.92 -11.54 6.55
CA GLY A 335 13.73 -11.04 5.43
C GLY A 335 13.38 -9.60 5.02
N SER A 336 12.78 -8.84 5.94
CA SER A 336 12.23 -7.51 5.69
C SER A 336 13.16 -6.37 6.07
N VAL A 337 12.84 -5.18 5.57
CA VAL A 337 13.39 -3.89 6.03
C VAL A 337 12.23 -2.93 6.30
N LEU A 338 12.38 -2.02 7.27
CA LEU A 338 11.38 -0.98 7.48
C LEU A 338 11.43 0.01 6.31
N THR A 339 10.36 0.10 5.55
CA THR A 339 10.20 1.10 4.50
C THR A 339 9.35 2.26 5.02
N ILE A 340 9.73 3.47 4.62
CA ILE A 340 8.93 4.68 4.79
C ILE A 340 8.45 5.05 3.39
N VAL A 341 7.16 4.84 3.12
CA VAL A 341 6.57 5.16 1.82
C VAL A 341 6.32 6.66 1.76
N SER A 342 6.96 7.32 0.79
CA SER A 342 6.81 8.77 0.56
C SER A 342 5.41 9.13 0.06
N THR A 343 5.04 10.40 0.23
CA THR A 343 3.90 11.00 -0.49
C THR A 343 4.15 11.01 -2.00
N PRO A 344 3.10 10.95 -2.84
CA PRO A 344 3.24 11.13 -4.29
C PRO A 344 3.72 12.53 -4.65
N ASN A 345 4.37 12.71 -5.80
CA ASN A 345 4.84 14.03 -6.23
C ASN A 345 3.69 15.01 -6.51
N SER A 346 2.50 14.51 -6.80
CA SER A 346 1.25 15.25 -6.94
C SER A 346 0.71 15.81 -5.63
N ASN A 347 1.13 15.26 -4.48
CA ASN A 347 0.82 15.77 -3.15
C ASN A 347 2.10 15.91 -2.29
N PRO A 348 3.01 16.83 -2.65
CA PRO A 348 4.33 16.92 -2.04
C PRO A 348 4.26 17.42 -0.60
N SER A 349 5.10 16.83 0.26
CA SER A 349 5.12 17.10 1.70
C SER A 349 6.49 16.92 2.29
N PHE A 350 6.80 17.70 3.35
CA PHE A 350 8.02 17.52 4.15
C PHE A 350 8.01 16.24 4.99
N LEU A 351 6.83 15.63 5.17
CA LEU A 351 6.58 14.53 6.08
C LEU A 351 7.50 13.30 5.87
N PRO A 352 7.80 12.84 4.64
CA PRO A 352 8.69 11.70 4.45
C PRO A 352 10.13 11.98 4.93
N TYR A 353 10.60 13.21 4.78
CA TYR A 353 11.95 13.63 5.19
C TYR A 353 12.05 13.77 6.71
N LEU A 354 11.01 14.30 7.36
CA LEU A 354 10.92 14.29 8.82
C LEU A 354 10.88 12.84 9.33
N ALA A 355 10.10 11.97 8.72
CA ALA A 355 10.00 10.59 9.15
C ALA A 355 11.33 9.85 9.03
N GLU A 356 12.04 10.00 7.91
CA GLU A 356 13.38 9.43 7.74
C GLU A 356 14.36 9.95 8.81
N HIS A 357 14.37 11.25 9.09
CA HIS A 357 15.20 11.83 10.15
C HIS A 357 14.90 11.24 11.53
N ILE A 358 13.62 11.13 11.90
CA ILE A 358 13.26 10.57 13.21
C ILE A 358 13.60 9.07 13.29
N VAL A 359 13.42 8.31 12.21
CA VAL A 359 13.82 6.89 12.14
C VAL A 359 15.34 6.73 12.26
N GLU A 360 16.12 7.62 11.62
CA GLU A 360 17.58 7.67 11.76
C GLU A 360 17.98 7.86 13.23
N ILE A 361 17.41 8.85 13.92
CA ILE A 361 17.65 9.08 15.35
C ILE A 361 17.26 7.85 16.20
N VAL A 362 16.11 7.24 15.92
CA VAL A 362 15.68 6.02 16.64
C VAL A 362 16.68 4.87 16.44
N SER A 363 17.26 4.76 15.26
CA SER A 363 18.26 3.73 14.94
C SER A 363 19.57 3.88 15.74
N GLU A 364 19.89 5.10 16.17
CA GLU A 364 21.08 5.44 16.97
C GLU A 364 20.87 5.23 18.48
N ILE A 365 19.64 5.28 18.99
CA ILE A 365 19.36 5.10 20.43
C ILE A 365 19.73 3.69 20.93
N ASP A 366 19.58 2.70 20.07
CA ASP A 366 19.81 1.28 20.35
C ASP A 366 21.25 0.82 20.03
N GLU A 367 22.22 1.75 20.05
CA GLU A 367 23.63 1.54 19.68
C GLU A 367 24.17 0.15 20.09
N VAL A 368 24.49 -0.66 19.08
CA VAL A 368 25.21 -1.93 19.28
C VAL A 368 26.66 -1.58 19.54
N LYS A 369 27.13 -1.74 20.78
CA LYS A 369 28.55 -1.53 21.13
C LYS A 369 29.43 -2.55 20.38
N HIS A 370 30.18 -2.08 19.39
CA HIS A 370 31.10 -2.91 18.60
C HIS A 370 32.57 -2.77 19.07
N PHE A 371 33.38 -3.76 18.71
CA PHE A 371 34.84 -3.75 18.87
C PHE A 371 35.43 -2.54 18.11
N ASN A 372 36.32 -1.77 18.74
CA ASN A 372 36.97 -0.55 18.23
C ASN A 372 36.14 0.75 18.15
N ASN A 373 34.99 0.88 18.84
CA ASN A 373 34.22 2.14 18.88
C ASN A 373 33.85 2.70 17.49
N VAL A 374 33.54 1.84 16.51
CA VAL A 374 32.89 2.31 15.28
C VAL A 374 31.51 2.81 15.67
N SER A 375 31.34 4.14 15.72
CA SER A 375 30.07 4.79 16.01
C SER A 375 29.12 4.66 14.81
N ASN A 376 27.82 4.69 15.09
CA ASN A 376 26.74 4.89 14.12
C ASN A 376 26.46 3.71 13.15
N LEU A 377 26.63 2.46 13.60
CA LEU A 377 26.00 1.34 12.87
C LEU A 377 24.50 1.29 13.20
N PRO A 378 23.59 1.35 12.21
CA PRO A 378 22.16 1.37 12.47
C PRO A 378 21.73 0.06 13.13
N SER A 379 20.93 0.18 14.19
CA SER A 379 20.46 -0.96 14.98
C SER A 379 19.39 -1.82 14.29
N PHE A 380 18.87 -1.35 13.15
CA PHE A 380 17.94 -2.05 12.26
C PHE A 380 18.01 -1.50 10.83
N LYS A 381 17.43 -2.21 9.86
CA LYS A 381 17.43 -1.82 8.45
C LYS A 381 16.21 -0.95 8.17
N TYR A 382 16.41 0.21 7.57
CA TYR A 382 15.32 1.04 7.08
C TYR A 382 15.65 1.70 5.74
N LYS A 383 14.62 2.17 5.04
CA LYS A 383 14.75 2.90 3.77
C LYS A 383 13.54 3.79 3.47
N LEU A 384 13.79 5.05 3.10
CA LEU A 384 12.79 5.88 2.44
C LEU A 384 12.58 5.39 1.00
N THR A 385 11.34 5.07 0.62
CA THR A 385 10.97 4.58 -0.71
C THR A 385 10.11 5.61 -1.45
N PRO A 386 10.08 5.59 -2.79
CA PRO A 386 9.08 6.32 -3.56
C PRO A 386 7.66 5.95 -3.16
N TYR A 387 6.70 6.77 -3.60
CA TYR A 387 5.29 6.47 -3.43
C TYR A 387 4.95 5.14 -4.10
N ILE A 388 4.17 4.34 -3.37
CA ILE A 388 3.50 3.14 -3.87
C ILE A 388 2.09 3.15 -3.30
N ASN A 389 1.11 2.65 -4.06
CA ASN A 389 -0.17 2.27 -3.46
C ASN A 389 0.00 0.98 -2.63
N GLY A 390 -1.05 0.59 -1.90
CA GLY A 390 -1.08 -0.71 -1.24
C GLY A 390 -1.60 -0.71 0.19
N SER A 391 -1.94 0.45 0.78
CA SER A 391 -2.55 0.56 2.11
C SER A 391 -3.30 1.90 2.26
N ASP A 392 -3.91 2.20 3.39
CA ASP A 392 -4.83 3.35 3.53
C ASP A 392 -4.21 4.73 3.20
N HIS A 393 -2.88 4.88 3.25
CA HIS A 393 -2.18 6.13 2.93
C HIS A 393 -2.42 6.63 1.50
N TYR A 394 -2.66 5.73 0.53
CA TYR A 394 -2.82 6.13 -0.87
C TYR A 394 -4.21 6.74 -1.14
N ILE A 395 -5.22 6.37 -0.36
CA ILE A 395 -6.54 7.03 -0.40
C ILE A 395 -6.41 8.47 0.08
N LEU A 396 -5.72 8.66 1.22
CA LEU A 396 -5.54 9.97 1.84
C LEU A 396 -4.72 10.90 0.94
N SER A 397 -3.68 10.35 0.29
CA SER A 397 -2.75 11.11 -0.55
C SER A 397 -3.29 11.47 -1.93
N ASP A 398 -4.40 10.88 -2.38
CA ASP A 398 -5.03 11.19 -3.67
C ASP A 398 -5.26 12.70 -3.84
N SER A 399 -5.01 13.23 -5.04
CA SER A 399 -5.03 14.69 -5.25
C SER A 399 -6.40 15.35 -5.04
N THR A 400 -7.49 14.58 -5.03
CA THR A 400 -8.83 15.08 -4.73
C THR A 400 -9.20 15.00 -3.24
N ILE A 401 -8.41 14.28 -2.44
CA ILE A 401 -8.51 14.23 -0.98
C ILE A 401 -7.47 15.18 -0.36
N GLY A 402 -6.23 15.13 -0.85
CA GLY A 402 -5.19 16.12 -0.59
C GLY A 402 -4.56 16.05 0.79
N ILE A 403 -4.71 14.94 1.53
CA ILE A 403 -4.11 14.76 2.86
C ILE A 403 -2.73 14.12 2.69
N PRO A 404 -1.62 14.83 3.00
CA PRO A 404 -0.31 14.22 2.93
C PRO A 404 -0.20 13.03 3.89
N SER A 405 0.02 11.83 3.35
CA SER A 405 0.12 10.61 4.14
C SER A 405 1.37 9.83 3.78
N ILE A 406 2.08 9.36 4.81
CA ILE A 406 3.16 8.38 4.67
C ILE A 406 2.73 7.05 5.27
N ALA A 407 3.40 5.97 4.88
CA ALA A 407 3.23 4.66 5.51
C ALA A 407 4.55 4.11 6.03
N PHE A 408 4.49 3.48 7.20
CA PHE A 408 5.56 2.63 7.72
C PHE A 408 5.20 1.19 7.38
N ILE A 409 6.06 0.51 6.61
CA ILE A 409 5.79 -0.85 6.11
C ILE A 409 7.07 -1.68 6.10
N HIS A 410 7.08 -2.86 6.71
CA HIS A 410 8.16 -3.83 6.50
C HIS A 410 7.96 -4.57 5.19
N TRP A 411 8.95 -4.45 4.30
CA TRP A 411 8.90 -5.09 3.00
C TRP A 411 10.29 -5.47 2.50
N PRO A 412 10.47 -6.55 1.73
CA PRO A 412 9.51 -7.64 1.50
C PRO A 412 9.29 -8.48 2.75
N ASP A 413 8.20 -9.25 2.82
CA ASP A 413 7.99 -10.26 3.86
C ASP A 413 7.64 -11.61 3.23
N LYS A 414 8.41 -12.65 3.58
CA LYS A 414 8.23 -14.01 3.07
C LYS A 414 6.99 -14.73 3.63
N TYR A 415 6.41 -14.23 4.72
CA TYR A 415 5.19 -14.76 5.34
C TYR A 415 3.93 -13.96 5.00
N TYR A 416 4.09 -12.79 4.36
CA TYR A 416 3.01 -11.90 3.92
C TYR A 416 1.84 -12.68 3.31
N HIS A 417 0.62 -12.38 3.75
CA HIS A 417 -0.59 -13.04 3.26
C HIS A 417 -0.53 -14.58 3.32
N THR A 418 -0.11 -15.16 4.45
CA THR A 418 -0.19 -16.61 4.68
C THR A 418 -0.64 -16.94 6.09
N ASP A 419 -0.99 -18.20 6.32
CA ASP A 419 -1.21 -18.74 7.67
C ASP A 419 0.05 -18.79 8.54
N LEU A 420 1.23 -18.63 7.95
CA LEU A 420 2.50 -18.57 8.68
C LEU A 420 2.82 -17.16 9.23
N ASP A 421 2.03 -16.14 8.89
CA ASP A 421 2.15 -14.80 9.49
C ASP A 421 1.63 -14.82 10.94
N THR A 422 2.50 -15.28 11.83
CA THR A 422 2.18 -15.68 13.21
C THR A 422 2.93 -14.83 14.22
N ILE A 423 2.50 -14.85 15.48
CA ILE A 423 3.01 -13.95 16.53
C ILE A 423 4.51 -14.12 16.85
N ASP A 424 5.10 -15.27 16.52
CA ASP A 424 6.55 -15.49 16.64
C ASP A 424 7.36 -14.74 15.57
N LYS A 425 6.70 -14.22 14.52
CA LYS A 425 7.29 -13.33 13.50
C LYS A 425 7.24 -11.85 13.89
N VAL A 426 6.60 -11.52 15.01
CA VAL A 426 6.49 -10.16 15.52
C VAL A 426 7.60 -9.89 16.53
N ASP A 427 8.44 -8.88 16.32
CA ASP A 427 9.49 -8.41 17.23
C ASP A 427 9.01 -7.22 18.06
N PRO A 428 8.94 -7.33 19.40
CA PRO A 428 8.61 -6.20 20.26
C PRO A 428 9.60 -5.03 20.13
N LYS A 429 10.86 -5.25 19.73
CA LYS A 429 11.82 -4.16 19.51
C LYS A 429 11.44 -3.32 18.30
N GLU A 430 11.04 -3.96 17.20
CA GLU A 430 10.59 -3.24 15.99
C GLU A 430 9.30 -2.45 16.28
N LEU A 431 8.34 -3.05 16.98
CA LEU A 431 7.15 -2.33 17.44
C LEU A 431 7.52 -1.09 18.29
N LYS A 432 8.50 -1.22 19.20
CA LYS A 432 8.96 -0.07 19.99
C LYS A 432 9.63 0.99 19.12
N ARG A 433 10.48 0.61 18.16
CA ARG A 433 11.20 1.53 17.26
C ARG A 433 10.23 2.33 16.40
N VAL A 434 9.31 1.64 15.71
CA VAL A 434 8.30 2.29 14.88
C VAL A 434 7.38 3.15 15.74
N GLY A 435 6.95 2.66 16.91
CA GLY A 435 6.08 3.42 17.80
C GLY A 435 6.72 4.68 18.35
N LEU A 436 8.04 4.65 18.61
CA LEU A 436 8.81 5.84 18.99
C LEU A 436 8.80 6.87 17.87
N ALA A 437 9.14 6.45 16.66
CA ALA A 437 9.20 7.34 15.50
C ALA A 437 7.83 7.98 15.24
N VAL A 438 6.78 7.16 15.12
CA VAL A 438 5.41 7.62 14.86
C VAL A 438 4.92 8.58 15.95
N SER A 439 5.14 8.27 17.22
CA SER A 439 4.69 9.12 18.34
C SER A 439 5.38 10.49 18.33
N VAL A 440 6.68 10.53 18.05
CA VAL A 440 7.45 11.78 17.96
C VAL A 440 7.00 12.61 16.76
N ILE A 441 6.84 11.99 15.59
CA ILE A 441 6.37 12.67 14.38
C ILE A 441 4.97 13.25 14.62
N ALA A 442 4.05 12.48 15.20
CA ALA A 442 2.70 12.95 15.54
C ALA A 442 2.74 14.15 16.48
N LEU A 443 3.59 14.14 17.52
CA LEU A 443 3.71 15.28 18.42
C LEU A 443 4.36 16.51 17.77
N MET A 444 5.37 16.34 16.91
CA MET A 444 5.94 17.44 16.14
C MET A 444 4.91 18.07 15.19
N LEU A 445 4.03 17.26 14.59
CA LEU A 445 2.95 17.75 13.74
C LEU A 445 1.86 18.49 14.53
N THR A 446 1.63 18.13 15.80
CA THR A 446 0.62 18.81 16.62
C THR A 446 1.18 20.06 17.30
N THR A 447 2.42 20.04 17.80
CA THR A 447 2.94 21.04 18.74
C THR A 447 4.46 21.22 18.56
N PRO A 448 4.93 21.74 17.40
CA PRO A 448 6.36 21.98 17.20
C PRO A 448 6.84 23.15 18.08
N SER A 449 8.08 23.06 18.57
CA SER A 449 8.81 24.25 19.04
C SER A 449 9.51 24.95 17.88
N ASN A 450 9.94 26.22 18.06
CA ASN A 450 10.66 26.96 17.01
C ASN A 450 11.91 26.22 16.52
N SER A 451 12.69 25.64 17.45
CA SER A 451 13.85 24.83 17.09
C SER A 451 13.50 23.54 16.35
N ASP A 452 12.30 22.97 16.58
CA ASP A 452 11.83 21.82 15.80
C ASP A 452 11.53 22.25 14.35
N LEU A 453 11.01 23.47 14.15
CA LEU A 453 10.72 24.01 12.82
C LEU A 453 12.00 24.32 12.02
N GLU A 454 12.98 24.96 12.65
CA GLU A 454 14.31 25.21 12.06
C GLU A 454 14.94 23.88 11.61
N LEU A 455 14.92 22.87 12.48
CA LEU A 455 15.43 21.54 12.14
C LEU A 455 14.67 20.89 10.97
N ILE A 456 13.34 20.96 10.95
CA ILE A 456 12.54 20.41 9.85
C ILE A 456 12.96 21.05 8.52
N ILE A 457 13.15 22.37 8.48
CA ILE A 457 13.55 23.11 7.28
C ILE A 457 14.93 22.62 6.80
N ASP A 458 15.92 22.59 7.70
CA ASP A 458 17.29 22.19 7.38
C ASP A 458 17.39 20.73 6.93
N GLU A 459 16.72 19.81 7.62
CA GLU A 459 16.74 18.39 7.27
C GLU A 459 16.01 18.11 5.94
N CYS A 460 14.98 18.89 5.62
CA CYS A 460 14.35 18.85 4.30
C CYS A 460 15.28 19.39 3.23
N LEU A 461 15.87 20.56 3.44
CA LEU A 461 16.78 21.20 2.49
C LEU A 461 17.95 20.28 2.13
N LYS A 462 18.61 19.69 3.14
CA LYS A 462 19.70 18.72 2.98
C LYS A 462 19.29 17.54 2.09
N ARG A 463 18.15 16.90 2.38
CA ARG A 463 17.67 15.73 1.62
C ARG A 463 17.21 16.08 0.21
N LEU A 464 16.58 17.23 0.03
CA LEU A 464 16.14 17.72 -1.28
C LEU A 464 17.33 18.06 -2.19
N ILE A 465 18.34 18.76 -1.68
CA ILE A 465 19.59 19.02 -2.42
C ILE A 465 20.27 17.70 -2.80
N SER A 466 20.37 16.76 -1.86
CA SER A 466 20.94 15.44 -2.11
C SER A 466 20.20 14.69 -3.22
N LYS A 467 18.86 14.73 -3.21
CA LYS A 467 18.02 14.13 -4.26
C LYS A 467 18.27 14.76 -5.62
N ILE A 468 18.25 16.10 -5.71
CA ILE A 468 18.54 16.81 -6.97
C ILE A 468 19.93 16.42 -7.49
N SER A 469 20.94 16.41 -6.62
CA SER A 469 22.31 16.03 -6.99
C SER A 469 22.40 14.60 -7.50
N PHE A 470 21.80 13.65 -6.78
CA PHE A 470 21.86 12.23 -7.08
C PHE A 470 21.20 11.91 -8.42
N GLU A 471 20.02 12.49 -8.69
CA GLU A 471 19.28 12.25 -9.93
C GLU A 471 19.95 12.88 -11.16
N ASN A 472 20.54 14.08 -11.00
CA ASN A 472 21.38 14.67 -12.05
C ASN A 472 22.64 13.82 -12.29
N GLN A 473 23.27 13.29 -11.23
CA GLN A 473 24.43 12.43 -11.37
C GLN A 473 24.11 11.12 -12.13
N LYS A 474 22.94 10.51 -11.91
CA LYS A 474 22.48 9.37 -12.72
C LYS A 474 22.38 9.72 -14.20
N THR A 475 21.80 10.89 -14.51
CA THR A 475 21.70 11.39 -15.89
C THR A 475 23.07 11.55 -16.52
N ILE A 476 24.00 12.22 -15.81
CA ILE A 476 25.39 12.41 -16.25
C ILE A 476 26.06 11.07 -16.54
N SER A 477 25.97 10.12 -15.63
CA SER A 477 26.55 8.79 -15.79
C SER A 477 25.96 8.04 -17.00
N LYS A 478 24.64 8.16 -17.23
CA LYS A 478 23.98 7.58 -18.40
C LYS A 478 24.47 8.21 -19.71
N VAL A 479 24.54 9.54 -19.78
CA VAL A 479 25.04 10.27 -20.95
C VAL A 479 26.49 9.91 -21.26
N ILE A 480 27.39 9.91 -20.27
CA ILE A 480 28.80 9.55 -20.47
C ILE A 480 28.94 8.12 -20.98
N ARG A 481 28.16 7.18 -20.43
CA ARG A 481 28.14 5.80 -20.91
C ARG A 481 27.72 5.71 -22.38
N GLU A 482 26.64 6.40 -22.77
CA GLU A 482 26.17 6.36 -24.16
C GLU A 482 27.14 7.01 -25.15
N VAL A 483 27.82 8.08 -24.74
CA VAL A 483 28.93 8.67 -25.50
C VAL A 483 30.06 7.64 -25.68
N THR A 484 30.44 6.95 -24.60
CA THR A 484 31.53 5.95 -24.62
C THR A 484 31.17 4.74 -25.49
N GLU A 485 29.90 4.33 -25.51
CA GLU A 485 29.37 3.26 -26.35
C GLU A 485 29.15 3.67 -27.82
N GLY A 486 29.41 4.93 -28.18
CA GLY A 486 29.21 5.43 -29.55
C GLY A 486 27.75 5.45 -30.00
N LYS A 487 26.80 5.70 -29.09
CA LYS A 487 25.38 5.86 -29.46
C LYS A 487 25.17 7.10 -30.33
N SER A 488 24.05 7.17 -31.04
CA SER A 488 23.75 8.29 -31.93
C SER A 488 23.65 9.62 -31.17
N PRO A 489 24.09 10.75 -31.75
CA PRO A 489 23.97 12.07 -31.13
C PRO A 489 22.54 12.43 -30.73
N SER A 490 21.55 12.03 -31.54
CA SER A 490 20.12 12.25 -31.25
C SER A 490 19.65 11.55 -29.98
N ARG A 491 20.11 10.32 -29.74
CA ARG A 491 19.76 9.56 -28.53
C ARG A 491 20.37 10.22 -27.30
N ILE A 492 21.64 10.61 -27.38
CA ILE A 492 22.35 11.27 -26.28
C ILE A 492 21.72 12.64 -25.97
N ALA A 493 21.36 13.40 -27.00
CA ALA A 493 20.63 14.67 -26.88
C ALA A 493 19.27 14.49 -26.17
N ARG A 494 18.56 13.40 -26.48
CA ARG A 494 17.29 13.05 -25.81
C ARG A 494 17.50 12.79 -24.32
N GLU A 495 18.52 12.03 -23.95
CA GLU A 495 18.85 11.75 -22.54
C GLU A 495 19.20 13.03 -21.77
N LEU A 496 19.99 13.91 -22.39
CA LEU A 496 20.34 15.19 -21.78
C LEU A 496 19.11 16.10 -21.61
N THR A 497 18.22 16.12 -22.60
CA THR A 497 16.94 16.82 -22.54
C THR A 497 16.05 16.31 -21.39
N LEU A 498 15.95 14.99 -21.23
CA LEU A 498 15.25 14.39 -20.08
C LEU A 498 15.89 14.81 -18.76
N GLY A 499 17.21 14.91 -18.71
CA GLY A 499 17.95 15.47 -17.58
C GLY A 499 17.47 16.85 -17.16
N PHE A 500 17.39 17.78 -18.12
CA PHE A 500 16.92 19.14 -17.84
C PHE A 500 15.47 19.17 -17.37
N ILE A 501 14.60 18.39 -18.02
CA ILE A 501 13.18 18.28 -17.63
C ILE A 501 13.09 17.76 -16.18
N LYS A 502 13.71 16.63 -15.88
CA LYS A 502 13.70 16.03 -14.54
C LYS A 502 14.27 16.98 -13.48
N ASN A 503 15.35 17.68 -13.77
CA ASN A 503 15.92 18.67 -12.86
C ASN A 503 14.89 19.77 -12.51
N ASN A 504 14.18 20.31 -13.50
CA ASN A 504 13.13 21.30 -13.26
C ASN A 504 11.98 20.71 -12.41
N GLU A 505 11.57 19.47 -12.69
CA GLU A 505 10.54 18.80 -11.90
C GLU A 505 10.99 18.56 -10.45
N TYR A 506 12.26 18.21 -10.21
CA TYR A 506 12.78 18.05 -8.85
C TYR A 506 12.91 19.38 -8.11
N ILE A 507 13.24 20.48 -8.80
CA ILE A 507 13.20 21.82 -8.20
C ILE A 507 11.77 22.18 -7.81
N GLU A 508 10.78 21.97 -8.69
CA GLU A 508 9.38 22.25 -8.38
C GLU A 508 8.89 21.40 -7.19
N LEU A 509 9.23 20.11 -7.17
CA LEU A 509 8.95 19.20 -6.06
C LEU A 509 9.56 19.71 -4.75
N ALA A 510 10.83 20.11 -4.76
CA ALA A 510 11.53 20.62 -3.58
C ALA A 510 10.91 21.93 -3.07
N VAL A 511 10.58 22.85 -3.97
CA VAL A 511 9.88 24.10 -3.63
C VAL A 511 8.51 23.83 -3.01
N ASN A 512 7.73 22.91 -3.59
CA ASN A 512 6.41 22.57 -3.06
C ASN A 512 6.51 21.83 -1.72
N THR A 513 7.54 21.00 -1.53
CA THR A 513 7.85 20.34 -0.25
C THR A 513 8.13 21.36 0.84
N LEU A 514 9.00 22.35 0.60
CA LEU A 514 9.28 23.41 1.58
C LEU A 514 8.03 24.26 1.85
N ASN A 515 7.24 24.58 0.83
CA ASN A 515 5.97 25.27 0.99
C ASN A 515 4.94 24.48 1.79
N SER A 516 5.04 23.15 1.84
CA SER A 516 4.16 22.33 2.69
C SER A 516 4.41 22.58 4.18
N ILE A 517 5.65 22.93 4.59
CA ILE A 517 5.98 23.34 5.97
C ILE A 517 5.23 24.63 6.30
N ARG A 518 5.31 25.61 5.39
CA ARG A 518 4.58 26.89 5.49
C ARG A 518 3.07 26.66 5.63
N ARG A 519 2.49 25.79 4.80
CA ARG A 519 1.05 25.45 4.83
C ARG A 519 0.66 24.82 6.17
N ILE A 520 1.45 23.87 6.66
CA ILE A 520 1.13 23.08 7.86
C ILE A 520 1.33 23.89 9.15
N TYR A 521 2.33 24.76 9.23
CA TYR A 521 2.62 25.51 10.46
C TYR A 521 2.23 26.99 10.40
N ASN A 522 1.65 27.44 9.27
CA ASN A 522 1.25 28.82 9.00
C ASN A 522 2.41 29.81 9.26
N LEU A 523 3.61 29.47 8.79
CA LEU A 523 4.83 30.24 9.01
C LEU A 523 5.07 31.24 7.87
N THR A 524 5.32 32.50 8.21
CA THR A 524 6.00 33.45 7.32
C THR A 524 7.46 33.51 7.74
N SER A 525 8.22 32.43 7.53
CA SER A 525 9.65 32.40 7.88
C SER A 525 10.52 32.81 6.70
N GLU A 526 11.43 33.75 6.96
CA GLU A 526 12.51 34.10 6.04
C GLU A 526 13.36 32.86 5.69
N ASP A 527 13.50 31.94 6.65
CA ASP A 527 14.22 30.67 6.50
C ASP A 527 13.67 29.78 5.36
N ILE A 528 12.35 29.72 5.15
CA ILE A 528 11.77 28.93 4.05
C ILE A 528 12.08 29.57 2.71
N GLU A 529 12.02 30.90 2.61
CA GLU A 529 12.35 31.61 1.37
C GLU A 529 13.85 31.50 1.05
N GLU A 530 14.71 31.54 2.07
CA GLU A 530 16.15 31.27 1.92
C GLU A 530 16.41 29.82 1.46
N ALA A 531 15.76 28.83 2.07
CA ALA A 531 15.85 27.44 1.65
C ALA A 531 15.35 27.23 0.20
N ILE A 532 14.25 27.87 -0.19
CA ILE A 532 13.74 27.85 -1.57
C ILE A 532 14.75 28.47 -2.54
N LYS A 533 15.37 29.58 -2.17
CA LYS A 533 16.40 30.23 -2.98
C LYS A 533 17.61 29.30 -3.16
N LEU A 534 18.10 28.67 -2.10
CA LEU A 534 19.20 27.70 -2.15
C LEU A 534 18.88 26.51 -3.07
N ILE A 535 17.65 25.99 -3.03
CA ILE A 535 17.20 24.93 -3.95
C ILE A 535 17.25 25.39 -5.40
N ARG A 536 16.79 26.61 -5.70
CA ARG A 536 16.80 27.15 -7.08
C ARG A 536 18.22 27.39 -7.56
N ASP A 537 19.07 27.97 -6.73
CA ASP A 537 20.47 28.24 -7.04
C ASP A 537 21.25 26.94 -7.29
N TYR A 538 21.02 25.91 -6.45
CA TYR A 538 21.62 24.59 -6.64
C TYR A 538 21.08 23.88 -7.89
N GLY A 539 19.79 24.01 -8.15
CA GLY A 539 19.16 23.51 -9.37
C GLY A 539 19.77 24.09 -10.64
N GLU A 540 20.00 25.41 -10.69
CA GLU A 540 20.68 26.07 -11.81
C GLU A 540 22.15 25.66 -11.91
N TYR A 541 22.82 25.41 -10.78
CA TYR A 541 24.15 24.83 -10.77
C TYR A 541 24.19 23.45 -11.48
N GLU A 542 23.24 22.56 -11.19
CA GLU A 542 23.14 21.25 -11.85
C GLU A 542 22.79 21.37 -13.34
N VAL A 543 21.91 22.29 -13.73
CA VAL A 543 21.66 22.64 -15.15
C VAL A 543 22.96 23.00 -15.85
N ASN A 544 23.80 23.83 -15.21
CA ASN A 544 25.08 24.23 -15.79
C ASN A 544 26.08 23.08 -15.87
N ARG A 545 26.03 22.09 -14.96
CA ARG A 545 26.82 20.85 -15.09
C ARG A 545 26.39 20.03 -16.31
N LEU A 546 25.08 19.86 -16.53
CA LEU A 546 24.55 19.18 -17.71
C LEU A 546 24.93 19.91 -19.02
N ARG A 547 24.82 21.25 -19.05
CA ARG A 547 25.24 22.07 -20.21
C ARG A 547 26.71 21.89 -20.55
N LYS A 548 27.60 21.84 -19.55
CA LYS A 548 29.05 21.61 -19.76
C LYS A 548 29.32 20.28 -20.46
N ILE A 549 28.56 19.23 -20.15
CA ILE A 549 28.68 17.93 -20.81
C ILE A 549 28.23 18.03 -22.28
N SER A 550 27.11 18.72 -22.52
CA SER A 550 26.64 19.02 -23.88
C SER A 550 27.74 19.65 -24.72
N ILE A 551 28.36 20.71 -24.22
CA ILE A 551 29.41 21.47 -24.91
C ILE A 551 30.66 20.60 -25.12
N LYS A 552 31.10 19.89 -24.08
CA LYS A 552 32.31 19.06 -24.13
C LYS A 552 32.24 17.96 -25.19
N HIS A 553 31.06 17.43 -25.44
CA HIS A 553 30.84 16.31 -26.35
C HIS A 553 30.10 16.69 -27.65
N ASP A 554 29.93 18.00 -27.91
CA ASP A 554 29.24 18.54 -29.09
C ASP A 554 27.83 17.95 -29.32
N ILE A 555 27.08 17.80 -28.22
CA ILE A 555 25.73 17.24 -28.22
C ILE A 555 24.73 18.39 -28.37
N PRO A 556 23.80 18.35 -29.35
CA PRO A 556 22.80 19.40 -29.53
C PRO A 556 21.74 19.36 -28.42
N LEU A 557 21.34 20.53 -27.94
CA LEU A 557 20.22 20.72 -27.00
C LEU A 557 18.93 20.95 -27.79
N ILE A 558 18.41 19.90 -28.44
CA ILE A 558 17.17 19.99 -29.20
C ILE A 558 16.11 19.11 -28.55
N ILE A 559 14.97 19.71 -28.23
CA ILE A 559 13.76 18.98 -27.87
C ILE A 559 13.02 18.64 -29.16
N GLU A 560 13.42 17.55 -29.81
CA GLU A 560 12.60 16.97 -30.87
C GLU A 560 11.51 16.12 -30.23
N TYR A 561 10.26 16.59 -30.33
CA TYR A 561 9.11 15.80 -29.94
C TYR A 561 8.89 14.69 -30.96
N ASN A 562 8.76 13.47 -30.46
CA ASN A 562 8.24 12.40 -31.29
C ASN A 562 6.72 12.57 -31.54
N ASP A 563 6.15 11.72 -32.39
CA ASP A 563 4.72 11.79 -32.75
C ASP A 563 3.79 11.68 -31.53
N TYR A 564 4.14 10.86 -30.53
CA TYR A 564 3.34 10.72 -29.31
C TYR A 564 3.44 11.98 -28.44
N GLU A 565 4.63 12.54 -28.27
CA GLU A 565 4.83 13.77 -27.49
C GLU A 565 4.12 14.96 -28.11
N SER A 566 4.17 15.07 -29.44
CA SER A 566 3.45 16.10 -30.19
C SER A 566 1.93 15.99 -30.00
N LYS A 567 1.37 14.78 -30.00
CA LYS A 567 -0.05 14.56 -29.70
C LYS A 567 -0.39 14.82 -28.24
N ALA A 568 0.42 14.33 -27.31
CA ALA A 568 0.19 14.48 -25.86
C ALA A 568 0.21 15.94 -25.41
N LYS A 569 0.91 16.81 -26.15
CA LYS A 569 0.92 18.25 -25.91
C LYS A 569 -0.45 18.91 -26.11
N GLU A 570 -1.26 18.38 -27.03
CA GLU A 570 -2.59 18.92 -27.37
C GLU A 570 -3.72 18.32 -26.52
N ILE A 571 -3.41 17.36 -25.65
CA ILE A 571 -4.39 16.66 -24.81
C ILE A 571 -4.35 17.26 -23.41
N ILE A 572 -5.43 17.87 -22.92
CA ILE A 572 -5.54 18.42 -21.57
C ILE A 572 -6.59 17.63 -20.77
N PRO A 573 -6.20 16.61 -19.98
CA PRO A 573 -7.14 15.77 -19.26
C PRO A 573 -7.61 16.41 -17.95
N MET A 574 -8.91 16.27 -17.68
CA MET A 574 -9.58 16.67 -16.44
C MET A 574 -10.30 15.46 -15.83
N ARG A 575 -9.86 15.04 -14.63
CA ARG A 575 -10.51 13.99 -13.85
C ARG A 575 -11.92 14.41 -13.43
N CYS A 576 -12.88 13.48 -13.53
CA CYS A 576 -14.31 13.73 -13.24
C CYS A 576 -14.85 12.92 -12.04
N PHE A 577 -13.98 12.40 -11.17
CA PHE A 577 -14.35 11.62 -9.98
C PHE A 577 -13.43 11.96 -8.79
N LYS A 578 -13.88 11.67 -7.57
CA LYS A 578 -13.14 11.87 -6.30
C LYS A 578 -12.62 10.52 -5.78
N ALA A 579 -11.50 10.55 -5.06
CA ALA A 579 -10.74 9.41 -4.53
C ALA A 579 -10.19 8.44 -5.60
N PRO A 580 -9.16 7.63 -5.30
CA PRO A 580 -8.48 6.79 -6.29
C PRO A 580 -9.42 5.91 -7.11
N LEU A 581 -8.98 5.49 -8.29
CA LEU A 581 -9.79 4.63 -9.15
C LEU A 581 -9.79 3.19 -8.64
N ASP A 582 -10.94 2.70 -8.19
CA ASP A 582 -11.14 1.26 -8.03
C ASP A 582 -11.12 0.58 -9.41
N PHE A 583 -10.13 -0.29 -9.62
CA PHE A 583 -10.01 -1.06 -10.85
C PHE A 583 -11.17 -2.04 -11.09
N ASN A 584 -11.95 -2.38 -10.06
CA ASN A 584 -13.19 -3.12 -10.26
C ASN A 584 -14.29 -2.26 -10.91
N MET A 585 -14.37 -0.96 -10.59
CA MET A 585 -15.24 -0.03 -11.31
C MET A 585 -14.79 0.12 -12.76
N PHE A 586 -13.49 0.28 -12.98
CA PHE A 586 -12.89 0.34 -14.32
C PHE A 586 -13.24 -0.89 -15.17
N ARG A 587 -13.12 -2.11 -14.58
CA ARG A 587 -13.55 -3.36 -15.21
C ARG A 587 -15.03 -3.35 -15.60
N LYS A 588 -15.92 -2.95 -14.68
CA LYS A 588 -17.38 -2.94 -14.92
C LYS A 588 -17.78 -2.01 -16.06
N LEU A 589 -17.06 -0.89 -16.24
CA LEU A 589 -17.38 0.11 -17.25
C LEU A 589 -16.78 -0.22 -18.64
N LEU A 590 -15.57 -0.77 -18.71
CA LEU A 590 -14.89 -1.09 -19.99
C LEU A 590 -15.11 -2.53 -20.48
N GLY A 591 -15.53 -3.43 -19.59
CA GLY A 591 -15.67 -4.85 -19.89
C GLY A 591 -14.40 -5.66 -19.63
N GLU A 592 -14.57 -6.99 -19.66
CA GLU A 592 -13.54 -7.96 -19.25
C GLU A 592 -12.32 -7.99 -20.17
N ASP A 593 -12.50 -7.86 -21.49
CA ASP A 593 -11.39 -8.01 -22.44
C ASP A 593 -10.34 -6.89 -22.28
N ILE A 594 -10.81 -5.64 -22.18
CA ILE A 594 -9.93 -4.49 -21.92
C ILE A 594 -9.29 -4.62 -20.53
N TYR A 595 -10.07 -4.97 -19.51
CA TYR A 595 -9.53 -5.16 -18.16
C TYR A 595 -8.42 -6.23 -18.11
N ASN A 596 -8.58 -7.35 -18.81
CA ASN A 596 -7.57 -8.41 -18.86
C ASN A 596 -6.26 -7.94 -19.50
N LYS A 597 -6.32 -7.07 -20.52
CA LYS A 597 -5.12 -6.40 -21.08
C LYS A 597 -4.35 -5.64 -20.00
N TYR A 598 -5.04 -4.87 -19.16
CA TYR A 598 -4.39 -4.14 -18.05
C TYR A 598 -3.78 -5.08 -17.00
N ILE A 599 -4.48 -6.16 -16.65
CA ILE A 599 -3.95 -7.17 -15.72
C ILE A 599 -2.66 -7.80 -16.26
N GLU A 600 -2.62 -8.13 -17.55
CA GLU A 600 -1.39 -8.60 -18.20
C GLU A 600 -0.28 -7.55 -18.13
N MET A 601 -0.58 -6.28 -18.40
CA MET A 601 0.40 -5.19 -18.30
C MET A 601 0.97 -5.06 -16.88
N PHE A 602 0.12 -5.13 -15.84
CA PHE A 602 0.54 -5.06 -14.44
C PHE A 602 1.42 -6.24 -14.02
N ASN A 603 1.17 -7.43 -14.56
CA ASN A 603 2.01 -8.59 -14.29
C ASN A 603 3.43 -8.42 -14.86
N HIS A 604 3.59 -7.67 -15.97
CA HIS A 604 4.90 -7.37 -16.57
C HIS A 604 5.59 -6.16 -15.94
N ASN A 605 4.82 -5.14 -15.54
CA ASN A 605 5.33 -3.93 -14.90
C ASN A 605 4.55 -3.65 -13.60
N ARG A 606 5.10 -4.08 -12.48
CA ARG A 606 4.47 -3.93 -11.15
C ARG A 606 4.27 -2.47 -10.73
N ASN A 607 5.06 -1.54 -11.27
CA ASN A 607 4.94 -0.11 -10.95
C ASN A 607 3.87 0.60 -11.78
N LEU A 608 3.34 -0.04 -12.84
CA LEU A 608 2.42 0.61 -13.77
C LEU A 608 1.13 1.07 -13.10
N ARG A 609 0.66 0.38 -12.06
CA ARG A 609 -0.50 0.83 -11.29
C ARG A 609 -0.21 2.14 -10.54
N ASN A 610 0.96 2.26 -9.90
CA ASN A 610 1.38 3.51 -9.24
C ASN A 610 1.52 4.65 -10.26
N ILE A 611 2.07 4.36 -11.43
CA ILE A 611 2.17 5.30 -12.56
C ILE A 611 0.77 5.80 -12.95
N PHE A 612 -0.21 4.91 -13.14
CA PHE A 612 -1.56 5.31 -13.50
C PHE A 612 -2.29 6.10 -12.42
N ASP A 613 -2.14 5.73 -11.16
CA ASP A 613 -2.68 6.50 -10.03
C ASP A 613 -2.09 7.92 -10.04
N GLU A 614 -0.79 8.05 -10.30
CA GLU A 614 -0.13 9.35 -10.30
C GLU A 614 -0.46 10.20 -11.54
N VAL A 615 -0.63 9.58 -12.71
CA VAL A 615 -1.18 10.26 -13.89
C VAL A 615 -2.56 10.84 -13.55
N ILE A 616 -3.46 10.05 -12.96
CA ILE A 616 -4.79 10.49 -12.54
C ILE A 616 -4.69 11.68 -11.58
N ASN A 617 -3.76 11.63 -10.61
CA ASN A 617 -3.58 12.71 -9.64
C ASN A 617 -3.23 14.05 -10.29
N PHE A 618 -2.52 14.06 -11.42
CA PHE A 618 -2.14 15.28 -12.13
C PHE A 618 -3.21 15.81 -13.12
N MET A 619 -4.27 15.04 -13.41
CA MET A 619 -5.34 15.42 -14.37
C MET A 619 -6.28 16.50 -13.84
N ASN A 620 -5.85 17.76 -13.87
CA ASN A 620 -6.59 18.89 -13.31
C ASN A 620 -7.23 19.82 -14.36
N GLY A 621 -7.24 19.44 -15.64
CA GLY A 621 -7.76 20.27 -16.73
C GLY A 621 -6.91 21.50 -17.07
N LYS A 622 -5.69 21.59 -16.54
CA LYS A 622 -4.76 22.71 -16.81
C LYS A 622 -3.44 22.25 -17.44
N ARG A 623 -3.01 21.03 -17.16
CA ARG A 623 -1.76 20.46 -17.67
C ARG A 623 -2.03 19.64 -18.92
N SER A 624 -1.18 19.78 -19.92
CA SER A 624 -1.13 18.85 -21.04
C SER A 624 -0.69 17.46 -20.57
N LEU A 625 -1.08 16.42 -21.30
CA LEU A 625 -0.66 15.05 -21.03
C LEU A 625 0.87 14.88 -21.13
N LEU A 626 1.52 15.70 -21.96
CA LEU A 626 2.98 15.74 -22.04
C LEU A 626 3.62 16.25 -20.74
N GLU A 627 3.08 17.32 -20.13
CA GLU A 627 3.56 17.83 -18.84
C GLU A 627 3.31 16.82 -17.71
N ILE A 628 2.14 16.16 -17.73
CA ILE A 628 1.83 15.08 -16.78
C ILE A 628 2.84 13.93 -16.93
N TYR A 629 3.11 13.50 -18.16
CA TYR A 629 4.09 12.47 -18.44
C TYR A 629 5.48 12.83 -17.92
N TRP A 630 5.94 14.07 -18.11
CA TRP A 630 7.25 14.49 -17.59
C TRP A 630 7.34 14.47 -16.07
N LYS A 631 6.28 14.90 -15.37
CA LYS A 631 6.19 14.81 -13.91
C LYS A 631 6.25 13.37 -13.41
N VAL A 632 5.48 12.50 -14.05
CA VAL A 632 5.46 11.07 -13.73
C VAL A 632 6.79 10.40 -14.07
N LEU A 633 7.45 10.79 -15.17
CA LEU A 633 8.75 10.27 -15.58
C LEU A 633 9.89 10.70 -14.62
N ALA A 634 9.75 11.86 -13.96
CA ALA A 634 10.65 12.28 -12.90
C ALA A 634 10.48 11.45 -11.60
N GLU A 635 9.34 10.81 -11.41
CA GLU A 635 9.11 9.91 -10.27
C GLU A 635 9.42 8.45 -10.61
N TYR A 636 9.00 8.02 -11.80
CA TYR A 636 9.10 6.66 -12.31
C TYR A 636 9.86 6.65 -13.64
N ASP A 637 11.16 6.32 -13.58
CA ASP A 637 12.07 6.30 -14.74
C ASP A 637 11.59 5.43 -15.92
N ASN A 638 10.63 4.52 -15.70
CA ASN A 638 10.10 3.57 -16.67
C ASN A 638 8.68 3.89 -17.16
N ALA A 639 8.18 5.11 -16.95
CA ALA A 639 6.89 5.53 -17.49
C ALA A 639 6.89 5.50 -19.04
N ASP A 640 5.81 4.98 -19.63
CA ASP A 640 5.64 4.88 -21.08
C ASP A 640 4.47 5.77 -21.54
N LEU A 641 4.79 6.79 -22.35
CA LEU A 641 3.80 7.77 -22.82
C LEU A 641 2.67 7.12 -23.62
N LYS A 642 2.96 6.09 -24.43
CA LYS A 642 1.94 5.42 -25.24
C LYS A 642 0.95 4.68 -24.35
N GLN A 643 1.44 3.96 -23.33
CA GLN A 643 0.58 3.30 -22.35
C GLN A 643 -0.29 4.31 -21.58
N ILE A 644 0.29 5.46 -21.22
CA ILE A 644 -0.44 6.54 -20.55
C ILE A 644 -1.52 7.11 -21.46
N MET A 645 -1.23 7.36 -22.74
CA MET A 645 -2.24 7.83 -23.71
C MET A 645 -3.39 6.83 -23.87
N GLU A 646 -3.08 5.53 -24.05
CA GLU A 646 -4.11 4.48 -24.13
C GLU A 646 -4.99 4.44 -22.87
N PHE A 647 -4.39 4.63 -21.69
CA PHE A 647 -5.11 4.69 -20.43
C PHE A 647 -6.03 5.90 -20.31
N VAL A 648 -5.57 7.10 -20.70
CA VAL A 648 -6.40 8.32 -20.70
C VAL A 648 -7.56 8.20 -21.68
N GLU A 649 -7.32 7.67 -22.89
CA GLU A 649 -8.38 7.40 -23.88
C GLU A 649 -9.44 6.44 -23.34
N ASP A 650 -9.03 5.37 -22.65
CA ASP A 650 -9.97 4.43 -22.05
C ASP A 650 -10.78 5.06 -20.91
N LEU A 651 -10.18 5.93 -20.09
CA LEU A 651 -10.90 6.70 -19.06
C LEU A 651 -11.89 7.71 -19.65
N GLU A 652 -11.54 8.34 -20.78
CA GLU A 652 -12.43 9.26 -21.51
C GLU A 652 -13.66 8.52 -22.06
N LYS A 653 -13.47 7.35 -22.69
CA LYS A 653 -14.58 6.52 -23.23
C LYS A 653 -15.66 6.19 -22.20
N ILE A 654 -15.26 6.05 -20.93
CA ILE A 654 -16.18 5.75 -19.81
C ILE A 654 -16.54 6.98 -18.98
N ASN A 655 -16.26 8.19 -19.48
CA ASN A 655 -16.59 9.47 -18.86
C ASN A 655 -15.99 9.70 -17.45
N LEU A 656 -14.88 9.03 -17.12
CA LEU A 656 -14.13 9.31 -15.89
C LEU A 656 -13.13 10.45 -16.08
N VAL A 657 -12.77 10.75 -17.32
CA VAL A 657 -11.92 11.88 -17.72
C VAL A 657 -12.61 12.64 -18.85
N LYS A 658 -12.42 13.96 -18.88
CA LYS A 658 -12.79 14.83 -20.02
C LYS A 658 -11.54 15.48 -20.58
N LEU A 659 -11.46 15.63 -21.89
CA LEU A 659 -10.42 16.43 -22.55
C LEU A 659 -10.95 17.85 -22.74
N VAL A 660 -10.19 18.86 -22.30
CA VAL A 660 -10.59 20.27 -22.23
C VAL A 660 -9.90 21.11 -23.28
#